data_AF-A0A4Z0F750-F1
#
_entry.id   AF-A0A4Z0F750-F1
#
_cell.length_a   1.000
_cell.length_b   1.000
_cell.length_c   1.000
_cell.angle_alpha   90.00
_cell.angle_beta   90.00
_cell.angle_gamma   90.00
#
_symmetry.space_group_name_H-M   'P 1'
#
loop_
_entity.id
_entity.type
_entity.pdbx_description
1 polymer ?
#
loop_
_entity_poly.entity_id
_entity_poly.type
_entity_poly.pdbx_seq_one_letter_code
_entity_poly.pdbx_strand_id
1 'polypeptide(L)'
;MSNQTVSSNTDLESVIAAGLTNGDSITIDKGVTLTCTETPSVLPGEIIIDGELHIDGLSISSGNVINFTGAYGESFTVGGQGTLRVTGDWYSLGTTDGTDNQSISLSSYWGGEFEDVIPAIWIETGRRIDFTNPTGTSPSVGDFVYLDGSKDPAGPIKEVHPTYLVVKYLIGSFADNDTISVRKVVDNEGPDFQEVWTATAVQDVKEAGVYMEFGNCSTGGVSRLNEMPTGMGGFVFDHLYQSNTLTLGGWIPPSGCDIRIPNVHFSTADSSSFNSGNTYFDGSSSEGNPYNLNTSSAGEVLFSVMNVGSSWLGCSSASKFEAEYVGSNMEMGSQACGSKAIYNNCVACNNLLSGGDWVSTRFAFRAVDLVFGATINECLVVAGQVASFHIGCTTSLGVDIKNSVYCMGGLTVNDGNETYPLNFESSKQVVLENNIVVATDHDQRDELLYIRGCEDLDSTNLIMSATVDETFAQEERDMVRISLNSNQVKFKGIQILGNGMGGNTLCRVVDSSGIKIRAVGMIDEKIDFGTDAEFFLIAEGLVSDVDIARCWIQNVSSEGFFQAPTTSRNFSITNCSGNYGNVLHPQVGDNIKIKGLHGGSGSFSSSSGGIDSDLPASYGSHFHDCFRSDTSGAIFLMFTPKTETTTYAYTVVSGDPKFFKDGTVDLGAGDVIEFDMLYSAKGHNSFTGVYTTSKGSGAASDGTDEWGSSNVTIEFQYTTGTGFNGTWLDLRTPSNLTSITGMVGGIRLKVRLTALDSVESIDGLVIHTNTSLIDQASNLYPIDQVQSTFTIDGLIEGSIVEIYDNEIENLHNHDTLLGSSENSSTSFNFIHKETDNEVVVKTFKEGYVDQEIPFTLKAVDQTLTIIPEIDENASIN
;
A
#
# COMPACT_ATOMS: atom_id res chain seq x y z
N MET A 1 37.96 38.74 8.92
CA MET A 1 36.65 38.38 9.45
C MET A 1 36.36 39.29 10.63
N SER A 2 35.73 40.42 10.33
CA SER A 2 35.02 41.23 11.32
C SER A 2 33.66 40.57 11.57
N ASN A 3 33.09 40.74 12.76
CA ASN A 3 31.73 40.28 13.06
C ASN A 3 30.81 41.52 13.07
N GLN A 4 29.78 41.52 12.22
CA GLN A 4 28.78 42.58 12.14
C GLN A 4 27.55 42.17 12.94
N THR A 5 27.18 42.97 13.95
CA THR A 5 25.97 42.72 14.75
C THR A 5 24.82 43.61 14.26
N VAL A 6 23.73 42.98 13.84
CA VAL A 6 22.50 43.62 13.39
C VAL A 6 21.53 43.72 14.57
N SER A 7 21.40 44.93 15.13
CA SER A 7 20.64 45.22 16.36
C SER A 7 19.32 45.98 16.13
N SER A 8 18.98 46.24 14.87
CA SER A 8 17.71 46.85 14.44
C SER A 8 17.33 46.34 13.06
N ASN A 9 16.02 46.27 12.78
CA ASN A 9 15.53 45.80 11.48
C ASN A 9 16.17 46.59 10.32
N THR A 10 16.71 45.87 9.35
CA THR A 10 17.43 46.46 8.22
C THR A 10 17.46 45.47 7.04
N ASP A 11 17.90 45.95 5.88
CA ASP A 11 18.27 45.11 4.75
C ASP A 11 19.78 44.77 4.74
N LEU A 12 20.14 43.66 4.09
CA LEU A 12 21.52 43.17 3.96
C LEU A 12 22.40 44.16 3.19
N GLU A 13 21.86 44.84 2.17
CA GLU A 13 22.60 45.84 1.41
C GLU A 13 23.04 47.04 2.25
N SER A 14 22.24 47.45 3.23
CA SER A 14 22.62 48.47 4.20
C SER A 14 23.75 48.00 5.11
N VAL A 15 23.80 46.70 5.46
CA VAL A 15 24.91 46.10 6.22
C VAL A 15 26.18 46.03 5.36
N ILE A 16 26.04 45.71 4.06
CA ILE A 16 27.14 45.76 3.08
C ILE A 16 27.68 47.17 2.92
N ALA A 17 26.79 48.15 2.71
CA ALA A 17 27.15 49.57 2.61
C ALA A 17 27.81 50.10 3.90
N ALA A 18 27.51 49.50 5.05
CA ALA A 18 28.15 49.80 6.33
C ALA A 18 29.52 49.14 6.53
N GLY A 19 29.99 48.31 5.59
CA GLY A 19 31.35 47.79 5.54
C GLY A 19 31.51 46.28 5.72
N LEU A 20 30.44 45.48 5.53
CA LEU A 20 30.57 44.01 5.44
C LEU A 20 31.40 43.63 4.20
N THR A 21 32.40 42.76 4.37
CA THR A 21 33.28 42.29 3.28
C THR A 21 33.27 40.75 3.16
N ASN A 22 33.85 40.21 2.08
CA ASN A 22 33.89 38.75 1.86
C ASN A 22 34.50 37.99 3.04
N GLY A 23 33.79 36.98 3.54
CA GLY A 23 34.13 36.15 4.68
C GLY A 23 33.86 36.79 6.05
N ASP A 24 33.27 37.99 6.13
CA ASP A 24 32.85 38.55 7.41
C ASP A 24 31.60 37.83 7.94
N SER A 25 31.50 37.72 9.26
CA SER A 25 30.39 37.07 9.95
C SER A 25 29.28 38.07 10.26
N ILE A 26 28.03 37.59 10.32
CA ILE A 26 26.86 38.39 10.70
C ILE A 26 26.22 37.76 11.93
N THR A 27 25.84 38.57 12.92
CA THR A 27 25.01 38.15 14.06
C THR A 27 23.72 38.98 14.05
N ILE A 28 22.55 38.34 14.03
CA ILE A 28 21.23 38.98 14.05
C ILE A 28 20.65 38.85 15.46
N ASP A 29 20.48 39.98 16.16
CA ASP A 29 20.00 40.00 17.53
C ASP A 29 18.54 39.54 17.64
N LYS A 30 18.18 39.03 18.82
CA LYS A 30 16.80 38.61 19.12
C LYS A 30 15.78 39.73 18.84
N GLY A 31 14.73 39.38 18.10
CA GLY A 31 13.64 40.30 17.75
C GLY A 31 13.98 41.28 16.62
N VAL A 32 15.14 41.10 15.98
CA VAL A 32 15.57 41.86 14.80
C VAL A 32 15.37 41.03 13.54
N THR A 33 14.94 41.67 12.45
CA THR A 33 14.85 41.06 11.12
C THR A 33 15.90 41.65 10.19
N LEU A 34 16.74 40.80 9.60
CA LEU A 34 17.60 41.13 8.47
C LEU A 34 16.94 40.64 7.19
N THR A 35 16.65 41.53 6.24
CA THR A 35 16.00 41.17 4.97
C THR A 35 17.01 41.19 3.81
N CYS A 36 16.98 40.18 2.95
CA CYS A 36 17.74 40.12 1.70
C CYS A 36 16.77 40.11 0.53
N THR A 37 16.88 41.10 -0.36
CA THR A 37 15.97 41.29 -1.53
C THR A 37 16.71 41.31 -2.86
N GLU A 38 18.01 41.00 -2.84
CA GLU A 38 18.85 40.88 -4.03
C GLU A 38 20.04 39.96 -3.76
N THR A 39 20.70 39.50 -4.83
CA THR A 39 21.92 38.69 -4.72
C THR A 39 23.00 39.48 -3.98
N PRO A 40 23.51 39.00 -2.82
CA PRO A 40 24.51 39.73 -2.06
C PRO A 40 25.76 40.00 -2.90
N SER A 41 26.23 41.25 -2.90
CA SER A 41 27.47 41.64 -3.59
C SER A 41 28.76 41.19 -2.89
N VAL A 42 28.62 40.56 -1.72
CA VAL A 42 29.71 40.00 -0.92
C VAL A 42 29.44 38.54 -0.60
N LEU A 43 30.50 37.78 -0.34
CA LEU A 43 30.43 36.39 0.12
C LEU A 43 30.32 36.36 1.65
N PRO A 44 29.13 36.23 2.26
CA PRO A 44 29.01 36.10 3.71
C PRO A 44 29.78 34.89 4.26
N GLY A 45 30.43 35.09 5.42
CA GLY A 45 30.99 34.00 6.22
C GLY A 45 29.92 33.33 7.08
N GLU A 46 30.22 33.14 8.37
CA GLU A 46 29.26 32.61 9.34
C GLU A 46 28.11 33.59 9.61
N ILE A 47 26.87 33.10 9.63
CA ILE A 47 25.69 33.90 9.99
C ILE A 47 24.99 33.26 11.19
N ILE A 48 24.91 34.00 12.31
CA ILE A 48 24.25 33.59 13.54
C ILE A 48 22.91 34.32 13.67
N ILE A 49 21.82 33.56 13.82
CA ILE A 49 20.45 34.08 13.77
C ILE A 49 19.75 33.84 15.12
N ASP A 50 19.77 34.83 16.01
CA ASP A 50 18.92 34.85 17.22
C ASP A 50 17.58 35.57 16.98
N GLY A 51 17.54 36.42 15.94
CA GLY A 51 16.35 37.10 15.42
C GLY A 51 15.75 36.38 14.21
N GLU A 52 15.55 37.11 13.10
CA GLU A 52 15.06 36.57 11.84
C GLU A 52 15.99 36.95 10.68
N LEU A 53 16.35 35.96 9.86
CA LEU A 53 16.84 36.20 8.51
C LEU A 53 15.70 35.91 7.53
N HIS A 54 15.29 36.92 6.77
CA HIS A 54 14.27 36.79 5.73
C HIS A 54 14.89 37.00 4.35
N ILE A 55 14.93 35.95 3.54
CA ILE A 55 15.25 36.05 2.11
C ILE A 55 13.93 36.24 1.35
N ASP A 56 13.72 37.44 0.82
CA ASP A 56 12.46 37.87 0.21
C ASP A 56 12.60 37.97 -1.32
N GLY A 57 12.33 36.85 -1.98
CA GLY A 57 12.25 36.71 -3.43
C GLY A 57 11.00 37.35 -4.06
N LEU A 58 9.99 37.77 -3.29
CA LEU A 58 8.80 38.47 -3.83
C LEU A 58 9.07 39.96 -4.07
N SER A 59 9.98 40.55 -3.29
CA SER A 59 10.30 41.98 -3.34
C SER A 59 11.45 42.33 -4.29
N ILE A 60 11.95 41.37 -5.05
CA ILE A 60 13.04 41.61 -6.00
C ILE A 60 12.55 42.40 -7.21
N SER A 61 13.44 43.16 -7.86
CA SER A 61 13.08 43.76 -9.15
C SER A 61 12.80 42.66 -10.18
N SER A 62 11.68 42.78 -10.89
CA SER A 62 11.21 41.81 -11.89
C SER A 62 12.33 41.33 -12.82
N GLY A 63 12.46 40.00 -12.94
CA GLY A 63 13.46 39.35 -13.80
C GLY A 63 14.81 39.05 -13.13
N ASN A 64 14.96 39.34 -11.83
CA ASN A 64 16.16 38.98 -11.07
C ASN A 64 16.00 37.64 -10.33
N VAL A 65 17.12 37.18 -9.76
CA VAL A 65 17.25 35.99 -8.90
C VAL A 65 18.06 36.41 -7.67
N ILE A 66 17.77 35.82 -6.51
CA ILE A 66 18.62 35.90 -5.32
C ILE A 66 19.46 34.63 -5.29
N ASN A 67 20.73 34.73 -5.65
CA ASN A 67 21.70 33.68 -5.42
C ASN A 67 22.43 33.96 -4.10
N PHE A 68 21.96 33.36 -3.02
CA PHE A 68 22.57 33.49 -1.70
C PHE A 68 23.74 32.53 -1.57
N THR A 69 24.93 33.01 -1.90
CA THR A 69 26.17 32.22 -1.83
C THR A 69 26.88 32.43 -0.51
N GLY A 70 27.17 31.35 0.22
CA GLY A 70 27.98 31.42 1.42
C GLY A 70 29.41 30.91 1.21
N ALA A 71 30.30 31.35 2.11
CA ALA A 71 31.70 30.95 2.09
C ALA A 71 31.86 29.44 2.39
N TYR A 72 32.73 28.77 1.62
CA TYR A 72 33.08 27.37 1.81
C TYR A 72 33.57 27.11 3.24
N GLY A 73 32.99 26.09 3.87
CA GLY A 73 33.29 25.66 5.23
C GLY A 73 32.68 26.51 6.34
N GLU A 74 31.89 27.52 6.01
CA GLU A 74 31.13 28.33 6.95
C GLU A 74 29.69 27.82 7.09
N SER A 75 28.91 28.43 7.99
CA SER A 75 27.53 28.02 8.25
C SER A 75 26.58 29.18 8.53
N PHE A 76 25.30 28.95 8.26
CA PHE A 76 24.21 29.59 8.98
C PHE A 76 23.91 28.81 10.24
N THR A 77 23.90 29.45 11.40
CA THR A 77 23.43 28.85 12.65
C THR A 77 22.22 29.61 13.18
N VAL A 78 21.07 28.95 13.26
CA VAL A 78 19.85 29.53 13.87
C VAL A 78 19.81 29.20 15.35
N GLY A 79 20.03 30.19 16.21
CA GLY A 79 20.13 30.02 17.65
C GLY A 79 18.76 30.02 18.35
N GLY A 80 18.44 28.94 19.08
CA GLY A 80 17.41 28.83 20.13
C GLY A 80 15.95 29.15 19.76
N GLN A 81 15.67 30.42 19.41
CA GLN A 81 14.35 30.94 19.00
C GLN A 81 14.40 31.72 17.67
N GLY A 82 15.55 31.74 17.00
CA GLY A 82 15.70 32.43 15.73
C GLY A 82 14.82 31.83 14.63
N THR A 83 14.57 32.62 13.59
CA THR A 83 13.77 32.23 12.43
C THR A 83 14.60 32.37 11.16
N LEU A 84 14.63 31.31 10.36
CA LEU A 84 15.07 31.39 8.97
C LEU A 84 13.83 31.32 8.08
N ARG A 85 13.57 32.40 7.34
CA ARG A 85 12.43 32.52 6.44
C ARG A 85 12.93 32.76 5.02
N VAL A 86 12.42 31.97 4.08
CA VAL A 86 12.62 32.19 2.64
C VAL A 86 11.25 32.26 1.98
N THR A 87 11.03 33.30 1.19
CA THR A 87 9.80 33.49 0.42
C THR A 87 10.16 33.83 -1.01
N GLY A 88 10.14 32.84 -1.90
CA GLY A 88 10.46 33.03 -3.31
C GLY A 88 9.26 33.25 -4.21
N ASP A 89 9.57 33.51 -5.48
CA ASP A 89 8.67 33.53 -6.63
C ASP A 89 9.27 32.65 -7.75
N TRP A 90 8.56 32.54 -8.86
CA TRP A 90 8.97 31.75 -10.01
C TRP A 90 9.72 32.59 -11.05
N TYR A 91 10.84 32.06 -11.54
CA TYR A 91 11.54 32.54 -12.72
C TYR A 91 11.19 31.65 -13.93
N SER A 92 10.77 32.24 -15.04
CA SER A 92 10.45 31.50 -16.27
C SER A 92 11.70 31.25 -17.11
N LEU A 93 11.95 29.98 -17.43
CA LEU A 93 13.05 29.55 -18.31
C LEU A 93 12.64 29.46 -19.79
N GLY A 94 11.35 29.62 -20.09
CA GLY A 94 10.78 29.47 -21.43
C GLY A 94 9.80 28.31 -21.49
N THR A 95 9.68 27.69 -22.66
CA THR A 95 8.74 26.59 -22.92
C THR A 95 9.43 25.35 -23.45
N THR A 96 8.82 24.19 -23.23
CA THR A 96 9.27 22.94 -23.84
C THR A 96 9.08 22.97 -25.36
N ASP A 97 9.94 22.29 -26.11
CA ASP A 97 9.80 22.14 -27.57
C ASP A 97 9.26 20.77 -28.00
N GLY A 98 9.03 19.88 -27.03
CA GLY A 98 8.51 18.52 -27.24
C GLY A 98 9.54 17.54 -27.78
N THR A 99 10.82 17.92 -27.82
CA THR A 99 11.91 17.05 -28.26
C THR A 99 12.62 16.39 -27.08
N ASP A 100 13.06 15.16 -27.29
CA ASP A 100 13.96 14.50 -26.35
C ASP A 100 15.29 15.25 -26.25
N ASN A 101 15.89 15.31 -25.07
CA ASN A 101 17.13 16.03 -24.82
C ASN A 101 17.06 17.53 -25.17
N GLN A 102 15.89 18.16 -24.97
CA GLN A 102 15.77 19.61 -25.13
C GLN A 102 16.78 20.33 -24.23
N SER A 103 17.61 21.16 -24.84
CA SER A 103 18.61 21.97 -24.17
C SER A 103 18.05 23.36 -23.84
N ILE A 104 18.11 23.75 -22.57
CA ILE A 104 17.62 25.03 -22.07
C ILE A 104 18.79 25.80 -21.47
N SER A 105 18.97 27.03 -21.95
CA SER A 105 20.04 27.91 -21.46
C SER A 105 19.61 28.62 -20.18
N LEU A 106 20.53 28.63 -19.21
CA LEU A 106 20.37 29.28 -17.90
C LEU A 106 21.06 30.64 -17.83
N SER A 107 21.64 31.14 -18.93
CA SER A 107 22.43 32.37 -18.91
C SER A 107 21.63 33.59 -18.44
N SER A 108 20.32 33.64 -18.71
CA SER A 108 19.47 34.73 -18.24
C SER A 108 19.09 34.60 -16.77
N TYR A 109 18.99 33.37 -16.26
CA TYR A 109 18.67 33.08 -14.86
C TYR A 109 19.82 33.50 -13.96
N TRP A 110 21.04 33.16 -14.35
CA TRP A 110 22.24 33.52 -13.61
C TRP A 110 22.66 34.98 -13.77
N GLY A 111 22.22 35.68 -14.81
CA GLY A 111 22.54 37.10 -15.02
C GLY A 111 24.03 37.41 -15.27
N GLY A 112 24.84 36.41 -15.65
CA GLY A 112 26.30 36.56 -15.81
C GLY A 112 27.07 35.24 -15.84
N GLU A 113 28.24 35.22 -15.18
CA GLU A 113 29.16 34.06 -15.07
C GLU A 113 28.83 33.11 -13.90
N PHE A 114 27.76 33.36 -13.15
CA PHE A 114 27.37 32.51 -12.04
C PHE A 114 26.90 31.14 -12.54
N GLU A 115 27.52 30.07 -12.06
CA GLU A 115 27.14 28.70 -12.38
C GLU A 115 27.04 27.91 -11.07
N ASP A 116 25.88 27.33 -10.78
CA ASP A 116 25.67 26.38 -9.69
C ASP A 116 24.71 25.27 -10.17
N VAL A 117 24.58 24.20 -9.40
CA VAL A 117 23.69 23.10 -9.71
C VAL A 117 22.24 23.43 -9.37
N ILE A 118 21.32 23.02 -10.25
CA ILE A 118 19.88 23.16 -10.06
C ILE A 118 19.33 21.80 -9.64
N PRO A 119 18.74 21.66 -8.45
CA PRO A 119 18.17 20.39 -8.02
C PRO A 119 16.78 20.14 -8.62
N ALA A 120 15.98 21.19 -8.82
CA ALA A 120 14.59 21.04 -9.23
C ALA A 120 14.10 22.15 -10.16
N ILE A 121 13.20 21.75 -11.06
CA ILE A 121 12.41 22.63 -11.93
C ILE A 121 10.94 22.18 -11.90
N TRP A 122 10.04 23.07 -12.31
CA TRP A 122 8.62 22.79 -12.44
C TRP A 122 8.18 23.03 -13.88
N ILE A 123 7.46 22.07 -14.43
CA ILE A 123 6.96 22.14 -15.81
C ILE A 123 5.44 22.06 -15.81
N GLU A 124 4.80 22.97 -16.55
CA GLU A 124 3.34 23.05 -16.71
C GLU A 124 2.82 21.92 -17.59
N THR A 125 2.62 20.76 -16.97
CA THR A 125 2.38 19.47 -17.63
C THR A 125 0.93 19.03 -17.54
N GLY A 126 0.08 19.82 -16.87
CA GLY A 126 -1.32 19.50 -16.71
C GLY A 126 -2.02 19.32 -18.04
N ARG A 127 -2.85 18.27 -18.11
CA ARG A 127 -3.64 17.94 -19.29
C ARG A 127 -5.10 17.89 -18.92
N ARG A 128 -5.92 18.54 -19.72
CA ARG A 128 -7.36 18.43 -19.69
C ARG A 128 -7.79 17.40 -20.73
N ILE A 129 -8.50 16.38 -20.25
CA ILE A 129 -9.09 15.32 -21.06
C ILE A 129 -10.59 15.56 -21.13
N ASP A 130 -11.06 16.04 -22.29
CA ASP A 130 -12.50 16.12 -22.56
C ASP A 130 -13.04 14.72 -22.86
N PHE A 131 -14.24 14.40 -22.36
CA PHE A 131 -14.83 13.07 -22.51
C PHE A 131 -16.35 13.09 -22.78
N THR A 132 -16.85 11.96 -23.27
CA THR A 132 -18.30 11.69 -23.46
C THR A 132 -18.68 10.31 -22.93
N ASN A 133 -19.98 10.06 -22.79
CA ASN A 133 -20.55 8.78 -22.34
C ASN A 133 -19.97 8.25 -21.02
N PRO A 134 -19.84 9.07 -19.96
CA PRO A 134 -19.35 8.58 -18.68
C PRO A 134 -20.30 7.53 -18.09
N THR A 135 -19.76 6.42 -17.62
CA THR A 135 -20.48 5.35 -16.91
C THR A 135 -19.76 4.99 -15.62
N GLY A 136 -20.52 4.51 -14.62
CA GLY A 136 -19.98 4.14 -13.31
C GLY A 136 -19.96 5.30 -12.29
N THR A 137 -19.17 5.15 -11.24
CA THR A 137 -19.04 6.10 -10.13
C THR A 137 -18.15 7.26 -10.55
N SER A 138 -18.56 8.51 -10.32
CA SER A 138 -17.75 9.67 -10.72
C SER A 138 -16.34 9.63 -10.09
N PRO A 139 -15.28 10.01 -10.85
CA PRO A 139 -13.92 10.14 -10.32
C PRO A 139 -13.81 11.22 -9.24
N SER A 140 -12.76 11.14 -8.43
CA SER A 140 -12.37 12.12 -7.42
C SER A 140 -10.98 12.68 -7.69
N VAL A 141 -10.66 13.85 -7.11
CA VAL A 141 -9.28 14.37 -7.08
C VAL A 141 -8.37 13.36 -6.37
N GLY A 142 -7.22 13.05 -6.96
CA GLY A 142 -6.27 12.04 -6.49
C GLY A 142 -6.44 10.65 -7.11
N ASP A 143 -7.61 10.34 -7.70
CA ASP A 143 -7.80 9.10 -8.46
C ASP A 143 -6.85 9.09 -9.68
N PHE A 144 -6.42 7.90 -10.12
CA PHE A 144 -5.58 7.76 -11.31
C PHE A 144 -6.41 7.50 -12.57
N VAL A 145 -6.04 8.15 -13.68
CA VAL A 145 -6.57 7.86 -15.01
C VAL A 145 -5.76 6.76 -15.67
N TYR A 146 -6.46 5.84 -16.34
CA TYR A 146 -5.90 4.78 -17.17
C TYR A 146 -6.37 5.01 -18.62
N LEU A 147 -5.47 4.81 -19.58
CA LEU A 147 -5.75 4.93 -21.01
C LEU A 147 -6.14 3.57 -21.60
N ASP A 148 -6.73 3.58 -22.79
CA ASP A 148 -7.35 2.41 -23.44
C ASP A 148 -6.44 1.17 -23.44
N GLY A 149 -6.88 0.12 -22.74
CA GLY A 149 -6.14 -1.15 -22.60
C GLY A 149 -4.84 -1.08 -21.78
N SER A 150 -4.46 0.10 -21.27
CA SER A 150 -3.28 0.27 -20.42
C SER A 150 -3.57 -0.21 -19.00
N LYS A 151 -2.70 -1.06 -18.48
CA LYS A 151 -2.68 -1.39 -17.05
C LYS A 151 -2.00 -0.31 -16.21
N ASP A 152 -1.18 0.51 -16.87
CA ASP A 152 -0.39 1.55 -16.22
C ASP A 152 -1.24 2.80 -16.01
N PRO A 153 -1.16 3.42 -14.81
CA PRO A 153 -1.72 4.73 -14.56
C PRO A 153 -1.03 5.75 -15.48
N ALA A 154 -1.83 6.61 -16.10
CA ALA A 154 -1.35 7.69 -16.96
C ALA A 154 -1.07 8.98 -16.17
N GLY A 155 -1.81 9.21 -15.08
CA GLY A 155 -1.56 10.28 -14.13
C GLY A 155 -2.72 10.55 -13.17
N PRO A 156 -2.46 11.25 -12.05
CA PRO A 156 -3.46 11.54 -11.04
C PRO A 156 -4.34 12.74 -11.44
N ILE A 157 -5.62 12.64 -11.11
CA ILE A 157 -6.63 13.68 -11.34
C ILE A 157 -6.43 14.84 -10.36
N LYS A 158 -6.31 16.06 -10.91
CA LYS A 158 -6.28 17.33 -10.17
C LYS A 158 -7.65 17.99 -10.07
N GLU A 159 -8.48 17.85 -11.10
CA GLU A 159 -9.83 18.45 -11.16
C GLU A 159 -10.80 17.50 -11.87
N VAL A 160 -12.05 17.46 -11.38
CA VAL A 160 -13.15 16.67 -11.96
C VAL A 160 -14.27 17.62 -12.38
N HIS A 161 -14.68 17.55 -13.65
CA HIS A 161 -15.84 18.22 -14.21
C HIS A 161 -16.79 17.21 -14.87
N PRO A 162 -18.10 17.48 -15.00
CA PRO A 162 -19.04 16.56 -15.67
C PRO A 162 -18.70 16.14 -17.11
N THR A 163 -17.76 16.83 -17.77
CA THR A 163 -17.40 16.62 -19.18
C THR A 163 -15.90 16.58 -19.43
N TYR A 164 -15.07 16.82 -18.41
CA TYR A 164 -13.62 16.78 -18.54
C TYR A 164 -12.93 16.44 -17.22
N LEU A 165 -11.71 15.92 -17.30
CA LEU A 165 -10.79 15.74 -16.17
C LEU A 165 -9.55 16.61 -16.40
N VAL A 166 -8.97 17.20 -15.36
CA VAL A 166 -7.61 17.73 -15.41
C VAL A 166 -6.70 16.75 -14.69
N VAL A 167 -5.63 16.29 -15.33
CA VAL A 167 -4.60 15.41 -14.77
C VAL A 167 -3.29 16.17 -14.64
N LYS A 168 -2.52 15.94 -13.56
CA LYS A 168 -1.27 16.69 -13.29
C LYS A 168 -0.18 16.44 -14.33
N TYR A 169 -0.15 15.24 -14.87
CA TYR A 169 0.65 14.82 -16.01
C TYR A 169 -0.12 13.74 -16.76
N LEU A 170 0.16 13.58 -18.04
CA LEU A 170 -0.39 12.49 -18.84
C LEU A 170 0.76 11.75 -19.50
N ILE A 171 0.98 10.51 -19.06
CA ILE A 171 1.92 9.59 -19.67
C ILE A 171 1.18 8.75 -20.70
N GLY A 172 1.80 8.58 -21.86
CA GLY A 172 1.18 7.96 -23.02
C GLY A 172 0.42 8.97 -23.88
N SER A 173 -0.28 8.45 -24.88
CA SER A 173 -1.11 9.23 -25.80
C SER A 173 -2.38 8.46 -26.05
N PHE A 174 -3.49 9.18 -26.23
CA PHE A 174 -4.75 8.62 -26.68
C PHE A 174 -5.23 9.33 -27.94
N ALA A 175 -6.07 8.64 -28.72
CA ALA A 175 -6.81 9.18 -29.84
C ALA A 175 -8.25 9.50 -29.44
N ASP A 176 -8.91 10.37 -30.22
CA ASP A 176 -10.35 10.56 -30.10
C ASP A 176 -11.06 9.21 -30.20
N ASN A 177 -12.00 8.98 -29.29
CA ASN A 177 -12.77 7.74 -29.08
C ASN A 177 -12.08 6.61 -28.30
N ASP A 178 -10.84 6.80 -27.84
CA ASP A 178 -10.22 5.85 -26.92
C ASP A 178 -10.98 5.80 -25.59
N THR A 179 -10.94 4.65 -24.92
CA THR A 179 -11.48 4.52 -23.57
C THR A 179 -10.51 5.16 -22.59
N ILE A 180 -11.05 5.95 -21.66
CA ILE A 180 -10.37 6.32 -20.43
C ILE A 180 -11.11 5.72 -19.26
N SER A 181 -10.37 5.24 -18.27
CA SER A 181 -10.98 4.67 -17.08
C SER A 181 -10.31 5.14 -15.79
N VAL A 182 -11.01 4.95 -14.69
CA VAL A 182 -10.49 5.16 -13.33
C VAL A 182 -10.64 3.86 -12.58
N ARG A 183 -9.54 3.42 -11.99
CA ARG A 183 -9.45 2.23 -11.15
C ARG A 183 -9.11 2.66 -9.74
N LYS A 184 -9.82 2.14 -8.75
CA LYS A 184 -9.56 2.45 -7.35
C LYS A 184 -10.06 1.37 -6.41
N VAL A 185 -9.62 1.44 -5.16
CA VAL A 185 -10.18 0.63 -4.09
C VAL A 185 -11.61 1.09 -3.78
N VAL A 186 -12.56 0.16 -3.83
CA VAL A 186 -13.94 0.34 -3.41
C VAL A 186 -14.29 -0.64 -2.30
N ASP A 187 -15.32 -0.32 -1.52
CA ASP A 187 -15.88 -1.24 -0.55
C ASP A 187 -17.04 -2.03 -1.18
N ASN A 188 -16.84 -3.33 -1.37
CA ASN A 188 -17.81 -4.26 -1.94
C ASN A 188 -17.93 -5.48 -1.00
N GLU A 189 -18.50 -5.30 0.19
CA GLU A 189 -18.37 -6.24 1.32
C GLU A 189 -16.89 -6.48 1.70
N GLY A 190 -16.13 -5.38 1.75
CA GLY A 190 -14.69 -5.32 2.00
C GLY A 190 -13.93 -4.61 0.87
N PRO A 191 -12.64 -4.27 1.07
CA PRO A 191 -11.86 -3.56 0.06
C PRO A 191 -11.59 -4.41 -1.20
N ASP A 192 -11.94 -3.91 -2.37
CA ASP A 192 -11.65 -4.51 -3.69
C ASP A 192 -11.09 -3.47 -4.65
N PHE A 193 -10.17 -3.85 -5.53
CA PHE A 193 -9.69 -2.95 -6.57
C PHE A 193 -10.52 -3.18 -7.83
N GLN A 194 -11.14 -2.12 -8.35
CA GLN A 194 -12.06 -2.23 -9.47
C GLN A 194 -11.92 -1.06 -10.43
N GLU A 195 -12.26 -1.31 -11.69
CA GLU A 195 -12.60 -0.24 -12.63
C GLU A 195 -13.98 0.31 -12.27
N VAL A 196 -14.01 1.54 -11.75
CA VAL A 196 -15.22 2.15 -11.20
C VAL A 196 -15.89 3.11 -12.16
N TRP A 197 -15.14 3.55 -13.18
CA TRP A 197 -15.58 4.58 -14.11
C TRP A 197 -14.91 4.42 -15.45
N THR A 198 -15.66 4.67 -16.51
CA THR A 198 -15.16 4.71 -17.88
C THR A 198 -15.81 5.85 -18.65
N ALA A 199 -15.09 6.42 -19.61
CA ALA A 199 -15.64 7.35 -20.58
C ALA A 199 -14.90 7.24 -21.92
N THR A 200 -15.46 7.87 -22.95
CA THR A 200 -14.86 7.97 -24.28
C THR A 200 -14.12 9.30 -24.40
N ALA A 201 -12.80 9.26 -24.58
CA ALA A 201 -11.96 10.44 -24.74
C ALA A 201 -12.31 11.20 -26.03
N VAL A 202 -12.30 12.53 -25.96
CA VAL A 202 -12.62 13.43 -27.08
C VAL A 202 -11.43 14.30 -27.45
N GLN A 203 -10.74 14.86 -26.47
CA GLN A 203 -9.61 15.74 -26.75
C GLN A 203 -8.64 15.78 -25.58
N ASP A 204 -7.35 15.84 -25.91
CA ASP A 204 -6.27 16.18 -25.00
C ASP A 204 -5.85 17.65 -25.17
N VAL A 205 -6.06 18.47 -24.15
CA VAL A 205 -5.77 19.91 -24.15
C VAL A 205 -4.74 20.23 -23.06
N LYS A 206 -3.73 21.04 -23.35
CA LYS A 206 -2.83 21.57 -22.31
C LYS A 206 -3.64 22.41 -21.33
N GLU A 207 -3.54 22.12 -20.04
CA GLU A 207 -4.18 22.89 -18.97
C GLU A 207 -3.17 23.85 -18.32
N ALA A 208 -3.54 25.13 -18.23
CA ALA A 208 -2.65 26.15 -17.67
C ALA A 208 -2.67 26.15 -16.13
N GLY A 209 -1.55 26.50 -15.51
CA GLY A 209 -1.40 26.63 -14.06
C GLY A 209 -1.19 25.32 -13.30
N VAL A 210 -1.09 24.19 -13.99
CA VAL A 210 -0.92 22.87 -13.39
C VAL A 210 0.50 22.37 -13.66
N TYR A 211 1.33 22.40 -12.62
CA TYR A 211 2.75 22.08 -12.69
C TYR A 211 3.06 20.74 -12.04
N MET A 212 4.11 20.10 -12.55
CA MET A 212 4.72 18.90 -11.97
C MET A 212 6.21 19.16 -11.70
N GLU A 213 6.69 18.60 -10.60
CA GLU A 213 8.08 18.57 -10.18
C GLU A 213 8.94 17.73 -11.12
N PHE A 214 10.16 18.22 -11.41
CA PHE A 214 11.22 17.45 -12.05
C PHE A 214 12.48 17.57 -11.21
N GLY A 215 13.19 16.47 -11.02
CA GLY A 215 14.44 16.41 -10.26
C GLY A 215 15.67 16.21 -11.13
N ASN A 216 16.79 16.77 -10.72
CA ASN A 216 18.07 16.56 -11.39
C ASN A 216 18.56 15.12 -11.15
N CYS A 217 18.89 14.40 -12.22
CA CYS A 217 19.42 13.04 -12.15
C CYS A 217 20.95 12.97 -12.16
N SER A 218 21.68 14.06 -12.39
CA SER A 218 23.14 14.03 -12.33
C SER A 218 23.60 13.48 -10.96
N THR A 219 24.72 12.78 -10.87
CA THR A 219 25.29 12.36 -9.58
C THR A 219 26.81 12.40 -9.69
N GLY A 220 27.49 13.00 -8.72
CA GLY A 220 28.95 13.10 -8.77
C GLY A 220 29.47 13.86 -9.99
N GLY A 221 28.69 14.81 -10.53
CA GLY A 221 29.00 15.51 -11.78
C GLY A 221 28.84 14.68 -13.07
N VAL A 222 28.23 13.49 -13.00
CA VAL A 222 27.98 12.62 -14.15
C VAL A 222 26.47 12.57 -14.43
N SER A 223 26.08 12.67 -15.70
CA SER A 223 24.70 12.47 -16.09
C SER A 223 24.26 11.02 -15.90
N ARG A 224 23.14 10.81 -15.21
CA ARG A 224 22.50 9.51 -15.03
C ARG A 224 21.20 9.37 -15.82
N LEU A 225 20.96 10.26 -16.78
CA LEU A 225 19.70 10.33 -17.53
C LEU A 225 19.32 8.99 -18.18
N ASN A 226 20.33 8.26 -18.68
CA ASN A 226 20.14 6.94 -19.32
C ASN A 226 19.89 5.79 -18.32
N GLU A 227 20.11 6.02 -17.03
CA GLU A 227 19.92 5.04 -15.96
C GLU A 227 18.55 5.18 -15.28
N MET A 228 17.87 6.31 -15.52
CA MET A 228 16.56 6.60 -14.95
C MET A 228 15.44 5.82 -15.66
N PRO A 229 14.38 5.40 -14.93
CA PRO A 229 13.24 4.73 -15.54
C PRO A 229 12.50 5.66 -16.48
N THR A 230 11.97 5.10 -17.58
CA THR A 230 11.08 5.81 -18.49
C THR A 230 9.63 5.81 -17.97
N GLY A 231 8.72 6.58 -18.57
CA GLY A 231 7.31 6.61 -18.18
C GLY A 231 7.06 7.31 -16.84
N MET A 232 6.35 6.64 -15.91
CA MET A 232 5.95 7.20 -14.60
C MET A 232 7.11 7.50 -13.63
N GLY A 233 8.34 7.10 -13.98
CA GLY A 233 9.55 7.51 -13.27
C GLY A 233 10.38 8.56 -14.02
N GLY A 234 10.00 8.93 -15.24
CA GLY A 234 10.81 9.80 -16.11
C GLY A 234 10.81 11.29 -15.75
N PHE A 235 10.41 11.70 -14.55
CA PHE A 235 10.32 13.11 -14.13
C PHE A 235 11.69 13.70 -13.77
N VAL A 236 12.61 13.64 -14.73
CA VAL A 236 14.01 13.98 -14.51
C VAL A 236 14.52 14.99 -15.53
N PHE A 237 15.58 15.69 -15.16
CA PHE A 237 16.41 16.44 -16.09
C PHE A 237 17.87 16.25 -15.71
N ASP A 238 18.75 16.59 -16.62
CA ASP A 238 20.18 16.63 -16.35
C ASP A 238 20.65 18.08 -16.30
N HIS A 239 21.26 18.45 -15.19
CA HIS A 239 22.02 19.68 -15.11
C HIS A 239 23.38 19.36 -14.51
N LEU A 240 24.34 19.15 -15.41
CA LEU A 240 25.71 18.87 -15.07
C LEU A 240 26.31 20.00 -14.24
N TYR A 241 27.30 19.61 -13.47
CA TYR A 241 28.18 20.48 -12.72
C TYR A 241 28.75 21.62 -13.58
N GLN A 242 28.72 22.86 -13.08
CA GLN A 242 29.22 24.06 -13.77
C GLN A 242 28.70 24.18 -15.20
N SER A 243 27.39 23.99 -15.36
CA SER A 243 26.74 24.11 -16.64
C SER A 243 25.84 25.33 -16.67
N ASN A 244 25.82 26.00 -17.82
CA ASN A 244 24.83 27.03 -18.15
C ASN A 244 23.67 26.44 -18.97
N THR A 245 23.57 25.12 -18.99
CA THR A 245 22.64 24.35 -19.82
C THR A 245 22.07 23.21 -19.01
N LEU A 246 20.75 23.16 -18.91
CA LEU A 246 20.04 21.96 -18.49
C LEU A 246 19.47 21.22 -19.70
N THR A 247 19.36 19.91 -19.59
CA THR A 247 18.84 19.03 -20.63
C THR A 247 17.66 18.24 -20.07
N LEU A 248 16.49 18.37 -20.69
CA LEU A 248 15.31 17.55 -20.31
C LEU A 248 15.47 16.13 -20.84
N GLY A 249 15.06 15.11 -20.08
CA GLY A 249 14.98 13.75 -20.61
C GLY A 249 14.18 12.81 -19.71
N GLY A 250 14.12 11.52 -20.06
CA GLY A 250 13.18 10.59 -19.44
C GLY A 250 11.79 10.75 -20.04
N TRP A 251 10.83 11.27 -19.29
CA TRP A 251 9.51 11.64 -19.83
C TRP A 251 9.61 13.03 -20.46
N ILE A 252 9.21 13.13 -21.73
CA ILE A 252 9.33 14.35 -22.52
C ILE A 252 7.99 15.08 -22.47
N PRO A 253 7.90 16.26 -21.83
CA PRO A 253 6.68 17.03 -21.85
C PRO A 253 6.36 17.47 -23.30
N PRO A 254 5.07 17.51 -23.68
CA PRO A 254 4.65 18.04 -24.98
C PRO A 254 5.14 19.47 -25.20
N SER A 255 5.26 19.90 -26.47
CA SER A 255 5.70 21.25 -26.81
C SER A 255 4.77 22.32 -26.21
N GLY A 256 5.37 23.43 -25.77
CA GLY A 256 4.68 24.61 -25.30
C GLY A 256 4.36 24.60 -23.80
N CYS A 257 4.84 23.63 -23.02
CA CYS A 257 4.72 23.61 -21.56
C CYS A 257 5.67 24.64 -20.93
N ASP A 258 5.17 25.48 -20.02
CA ASP A 258 5.98 26.51 -19.36
C ASP A 258 6.95 25.86 -18.37
N ILE A 259 8.19 26.29 -18.40
CA ILE A 259 9.26 25.81 -17.52
C ILE A 259 9.61 26.93 -16.55
N ARG A 260 9.61 26.61 -15.26
CA ARG A 260 9.97 27.55 -14.21
C ARG A 260 10.91 26.94 -13.19
N ILE A 261 11.66 27.82 -12.55
CA ILE A 261 12.59 27.52 -11.48
C ILE A 261 12.36 28.54 -10.35
N PRO A 262 12.52 28.16 -9.07
CA PRO A 262 12.53 29.13 -7.99
C PRO A 262 13.53 30.27 -8.22
N ASN A 263 13.17 31.50 -7.83
CA ASN A 263 14.03 32.68 -7.97
C ASN A 263 14.96 32.92 -6.77
N VAL A 264 14.91 32.07 -5.74
CA VAL A 264 15.85 32.07 -4.61
C VAL A 264 16.67 30.79 -4.68
N HIS A 265 17.99 30.93 -4.67
CA HIS A 265 18.95 29.85 -4.82
C HIS A 265 20.04 29.96 -3.76
N PHE A 266 20.37 28.85 -3.09
CA PHE A 266 21.49 28.79 -2.13
C PHE A 266 22.65 28.02 -2.73
N SER A 267 23.85 28.57 -2.58
CA SER A 267 25.07 27.98 -3.12
C SER A 267 26.28 28.16 -2.19
N THR A 268 27.38 27.48 -2.50
CA THR A 268 28.64 27.54 -1.75
C THR A 268 29.77 27.99 -2.65
N ALA A 269 30.57 28.98 -2.26
CA ALA A 269 31.80 29.34 -2.99
C ALA A 269 32.97 29.60 -2.04
N ASP A 270 34.21 29.44 -2.51
CA ASP A 270 35.35 30.09 -1.86
C ASP A 270 35.54 31.52 -2.40
N SER A 271 36.36 32.31 -1.71
CA SER A 271 36.64 33.68 -2.10
C SER A 271 37.28 33.81 -3.49
N SER A 272 37.99 32.78 -3.96
CA SER A 272 38.62 32.81 -5.28
C SER A 272 37.56 32.69 -6.37
N SER A 273 36.70 31.69 -6.23
CA SER A 273 35.61 31.37 -7.16
C SER A 273 34.59 32.50 -7.18
N PHE A 274 34.17 33.00 -6.01
CA PHE A 274 33.22 34.11 -5.93
C PHE A 274 33.74 35.37 -6.63
N ASN A 275 35.01 35.71 -6.46
CA ASN A 275 35.63 36.87 -7.12
C ASN A 275 35.82 36.67 -8.63
N SER A 276 35.86 35.43 -9.11
CA SER A 276 35.86 35.12 -10.55
C SER A 276 34.46 35.01 -11.13
N GLY A 277 33.41 35.42 -10.39
CA GLY A 277 32.03 35.32 -10.85
C GLY A 277 31.42 33.93 -10.69
N ASN A 278 32.08 32.99 -10.01
CA ASN A 278 31.55 31.65 -9.74
C ASN A 278 30.93 31.60 -8.33
N THR A 279 29.65 31.30 -8.24
CA THR A 279 28.93 31.11 -6.97
C THR A 279 29.03 29.69 -6.44
N TYR A 280 30.08 28.99 -6.84
CA TYR A 280 30.31 27.59 -6.61
C TYR A 280 31.78 27.34 -6.18
N PHE A 281 32.05 26.32 -5.37
CA PHE A 281 33.38 25.94 -4.92
C PHE A 281 33.99 24.83 -5.79
N ASP A 282 34.87 25.16 -6.74
CA ASP A 282 35.42 24.26 -7.78
C ASP A 282 36.13 22.96 -7.28
N GLY A 283 36.39 22.81 -5.98
CA GLY A 283 36.45 21.48 -5.36
C GLY A 283 37.40 20.42 -5.96
N SER A 284 38.57 20.80 -6.49
CA SER A 284 39.61 19.85 -6.97
C SER A 284 40.11 18.80 -5.94
N SER A 285 39.52 18.74 -4.74
CA SER A 285 39.61 17.66 -3.77
C SER A 285 38.30 17.56 -2.98
N SER A 286 37.75 16.33 -2.87
CA SER A 286 36.62 15.90 -2.01
C SER A 286 35.98 16.98 -1.14
N GLU A 287 34.78 17.42 -1.51
CA GLU A 287 34.03 18.49 -0.87
C GLU A 287 33.54 18.10 0.53
N GLY A 288 34.44 18.18 1.50
CA GLY A 288 34.18 17.80 2.88
C GLY A 288 33.33 18.81 3.67
N ASN A 289 33.11 20.03 3.17
CA ASN A 289 32.57 21.11 3.99
C ASN A 289 31.82 22.21 3.17
N PRO A 290 30.70 21.89 2.50
CA PRO A 290 29.87 22.89 1.81
C PRO A 290 29.33 23.94 2.80
N TYR A 291 28.80 25.06 2.27
CA TYR A 291 28.14 26.06 3.09
C TYR A 291 26.91 25.44 3.76
N ASN A 292 26.92 25.45 5.08
CA ASN A 292 26.01 24.64 5.87
C ASN A 292 24.84 25.50 6.39
N LEU A 293 23.64 25.23 5.90
CA LEU A 293 22.37 25.76 6.43
C LEU A 293 22.01 25.02 7.73
N ASN A 294 22.78 25.25 8.80
CA ASN A 294 22.62 24.59 10.07
C ASN A 294 21.49 25.22 10.89
N THR A 295 20.29 24.68 10.71
CA THR A 295 19.10 25.14 11.44
C THR A 295 18.90 24.37 12.74
N SER A 296 19.99 23.86 13.33
CA SER A 296 19.91 23.09 14.57
C SER A 296 19.43 23.96 15.72
N SER A 297 18.37 23.52 16.41
CA SER A 297 17.71 24.28 17.48
C SER A 297 17.06 25.60 17.04
N ALA A 298 16.68 25.72 15.77
CA ALA A 298 15.91 26.86 15.28
C ALA A 298 14.56 26.99 16.01
N GLY A 299 14.06 28.23 16.14
CA GLY A 299 12.64 28.45 16.44
C GLY A 299 11.80 27.98 15.26
N GLU A 300 11.93 28.66 14.13
CA GLU A 300 11.18 28.34 12.92
C GLU A 300 12.10 28.27 11.69
N VAL A 301 11.85 27.29 10.83
CA VAL A 301 12.44 27.17 9.50
C VAL A 301 11.29 27.10 8.50
N LEU A 302 11.17 28.13 7.67
CA LEU A 302 10.04 28.32 6.77
C LEU A 302 10.56 28.59 5.36
N PHE A 303 10.41 27.63 4.48
CA PHE A 303 10.88 27.69 3.11
C PHE A 303 9.71 27.66 2.13
N SER A 304 9.70 28.60 1.20
CA SER A 304 8.73 28.68 0.12
C SER A 304 9.43 29.05 -1.17
N VAL A 305 9.24 28.24 -2.22
CA VAL A 305 9.75 28.48 -3.59
C VAL A 305 11.24 28.81 -3.61
N MET A 306 12.10 27.81 -3.35
CA MET A 306 13.56 28.01 -3.37
C MET A 306 14.31 26.74 -3.78
N ASN A 307 15.55 26.91 -4.22
CA ASN A 307 16.48 25.81 -4.48
C ASN A 307 17.68 25.86 -3.55
N VAL A 308 18.06 24.70 -3.01
CA VAL A 308 19.35 24.46 -2.36
C VAL A 308 20.23 23.73 -3.37
N GLY A 309 21.07 24.50 -4.06
CA GLY A 309 22.07 24.00 -4.98
C GLY A 309 23.25 23.44 -4.21
N SER A 310 24.46 23.92 -4.42
CA SER A 310 25.68 23.39 -3.78
C SER A 310 25.83 23.61 -2.27
N SER A 311 24.85 24.19 -1.60
CA SER A 311 24.82 24.27 -0.13
C SER A 311 24.33 22.97 0.51
N TRP A 312 24.64 22.79 1.79
CA TRP A 312 24.12 21.68 2.58
C TRP A 312 22.96 22.13 3.46
N LEU A 313 21.82 21.45 3.39
CA LEU A 313 20.68 21.71 4.27
C LEU A 313 20.60 20.67 5.38
N GLY A 314 20.94 21.08 6.61
CA GLY A 314 20.72 20.25 7.78
C GLY A 314 19.94 20.95 8.86
N CYS A 315 18.84 20.32 9.24
CA CYS A 315 18.10 20.70 10.43
C CYS A 315 18.18 19.60 11.48
N SER A 316 18.35 19.99 12.74
CA SER A 316 18.11 19.12 13.89
C SER A 316 17.39 19.90 14.99
N SER A 317 16.28 19.38 15.51
CA SER A 317 15.59 19.96 16.66
C SER A 317 15.00 21.36 16.45
N ALA A 318 14.55 21.70 15.23
CA ALA A 318 13.78 22.94 15.04
C ALA A 318 12.43 22.85 15.78
N SER A 319 11.93 23.95 16.33
CA SER A 319 10.59 23.93 16.94
C SER A 319 9.50 23.78 15.86
N LYS A 320 9.74 24.32 14.66
CA LYS A 320 8.87 24.22 13.49
C LYS A 320 9.67 24.14 12.19
N PHE A 321 9.30 23.24 11.29
CA PHE A 321 9.89 23.10 9.95
C PHE A 321 8.78 22.95 8.90
N GLU A 322 8.71 23.89 7.95
CA GLU A 322 7.81 23.86 6.80
C GLU A 322 8.58 24.16 5.52
N ALA A 323 8.41 23.31 4.51
CA ALA A 323 8.95 23.49 3.18
C ALA A 323 7.84 23.31 2.13
N GLU A 324 7.73 24.28 1.22
CA GLU A 324 6.79 24.27 0.11
C GLU A 324 7.49 24.69 -1.19
N TYR A 325 7.40 23.88 -2.27
CA TYR A 325 8.08 24.15 -3.54
C TYR A 325 9.61 24.31 -3.39
N VAL A 326 10.23 23.43 -2.62
CA VAL A 326 11.69 23.46 -2.37
C VAL A 326 12.37 22.36 -3.15
N GLY A 327 13.40 22.70 -3.93
CA GLY A 327 14.34 21.75 -4.50
C GLY A 327 15.60 21.65 -3.67
N SER A 328 16.09 20.44 -3.42
CA SER A 328 17.35 20.20 -2.71
C SER A 328 18.16 19.13 -3.44
N ASN A 329 19.46 19.36 -3.60
CA ASN A 329 20.40 18.38 -4.17
C ASN A 329 20.82 17.29 -3.16
N MET A 330 20.14 17.26 -2.01
CA MET A 330 20.36 16.34 -0.90
C MET A 330 19.13 16.28 0.01
N GLU A 331 19.29 15.66 1.18
CA GLU A 331 18.26 15.59 2.21
C GLU A 331 17.69 16.97 2.60
N MET A 332 16.41 16.97 2.96
CA MET A 332 15.68 18.13 3.43
C MET A 332 14.99 17.77 4.74
N GLY A 333 15.08 18.64 5.74
CA GLY A 333 14.29 18.49 6.95
C GLY A 333 15.06 18.37 8.25
N SER A 334 14.33 18.07 9.32
CA SER A 334 14.80 18.09 10.70
C SER A 334 14.84 16.70 11.35
N GLN A 335 15.94 16.40 12.04
CA GLN A 335 16.00 15.31 13.04
C GLN A 335 15.45 15.83 14.36
N ALA A 336 14.37 15.24 14.87
CA ALA A 336 13.54 15.82 15.94
C ALA A 336 12.94 17.19 15.58
N CYS A 337 11.64 17.37 15.75
CA CYS A 337 10.99 18.66 15.56
C CYS A 337 9.98 18.90 16.69
N GLY A 338 9.88 20.14 17.16
CA GLY A 338 8.93 20.55 18.20
C GLY A 338 7.47 20.55 17.74
N SER A 339 7.24 20.33 16.45
CA SER A 339 5.92 20.20 15.82
C SER A 339 6.00 19.19 14.66
N LYS A 340 4.86 18.90 14.02
CA LYS A 340 4.82 18.03 12.84
C LYS A 340 5.53 18.73 11.68
N ALA A 341 6.59 18.13 11.13
CA ALA A 341 7.29 18.69 9.98
C ALA A 341 6.42 18.61 8.72
N ILE A 342 6.50 19.61 7.83
CA ILE A 342 5.68 19.67 6.61
C ILE A 342 6.57 19.84 5.39
N TYR A 343 6.36 18.98 4.39
CA TYR A 343 6.97 19.03 3.07
C TYR A 343 5.85 18.94 2.03
N ASN A 344 5.70 19.98 1.21
CA ASN A 344 4.66 20.07 0.19
C ASN A 344 5.29 20.42 -1.16
N ASN A 345 5.04 19.62 -2.21
CA ASN A 345 5.57 19.92 -3.55
C ASN A 345 7.10 20.09 -3.54
N CYS A 346 7.81 19.31 -2.72
CA CYS A 346 9.27 19.40 -2.59
C CYS A 346 9.96 18.34 -3.44
N VAL A 347 11.19 18.64 -3.88
CA VAL A 347 12.04 17.75 -4.65
C VAL A 347 13.34 17.53 -3.92
N ALA A 348 13.72 16.27 -3.73
CA ALA A 348 15.03 15.90 -3.20
C ALA A 348 15.76 14.99 -4.19
N CYS A 349 16.96 15.40 -4.58
CA CYS A 349 17.84 14.67 -5.49
C CYS A 349 19.03 14.12 -4.72
N ASN A 350 19.62 13.00 -5.16
CA ASN A 350 20.84 12.50 -4.55
C ASN A 350 22.06 13.36 -4.92
N ASN A 351 23.09 13.30 -4.08
CA ASN A 351 24.31 14.11 -4.12
C ASN A 351 24.82 14.44 -5.55
N LEU A 352 24.51 15.64 -6.02
CA LEU A 352 24.93 16.12 -7.34
C LEU A 352 26.43 16.48 -7.39
N LEU A 353 27.10 16.52 -6.23
CA LEU A 353 28.47 17.03 -6.06
C LEU A 353 29.54 15.94 -6.27
N SER A 354 30.66 16.29 -6.89
CA SER A 354 31.73 15.35 -7.22
C SER A 354 32.47 14.82 -5.97
N GLY A 355 32.47 13.50 -5.78
CA GLY A 355 33.38 12.82 -4.84
C GLY A 355 32.93 12.69 -3.39
N GLY A 356 31.64 12.88 -3.08
CA GLY A 356 31.10 12.67 -1.74
C GLY A 356 30.48 11.29 -1.54
N ASP A 357 31.24 10.34 -1.00
CA ASP A 357 30.72 9.15 -0.29
C ASP A 357 30.08 9.60 1.04
N TRP A 358 29.05 10.44 1.01
CA TRP A 358 28.30 10.83 2.20
C TRP A 358 27.31 9.71 2.57
N VAL A 359 27.86 8.56 2.95
CA VAL A 359 27.17 7.29 3.30
C VAL A 359 26.38 7.36 4.62
N SER A 360 26.18 8.54 5.21
CA SER A 360 25.60 8.65 6.56
C SER A 360 24.14 9.11 6.62
N THR A 361 23.55 9.54 5.51
CA THR A 361 22.23 10.20 5.50
C THR A 361 21.17 9.32 4.82
N ARG A 362 20.31 8.67 5.62
CA ARG A 362 19.35 7.63 5.15
C ARG A 362 18.09 8.14 4.42
N PHE A 363 17.69 9.41 4.59
CA PHE A 363 16.34 9.88 4.21
C PHE A 363 16.34 11.19 3.42
N ALA A 364 15.67 11.19 2.27
CA ALA A 364 15.50 12.35 1.40
C ALA A 364 14.68 13.47 2.06
N PHE A 365 13.59 13.10 2.74
CA PHE A 365 12.86 13.97 3.65
C PHE A 365 13.07 13.45 5.07
N ARG A 366 13.81 14.19 5.89
CA ARG A 366 14.17 13.76 7.24
C ARG A 366 12.91 13.63 8.10
N ALA A 367 12.52 12.38 8.38
CA ALA A 367 11.54 12.01 9.37
C ALA A 367 12.15 11.04 10.39
N VAL A 368 13.13 11.53 11.15
CA VAL A 368 13.85 10.73 12.15
C VAL A 368 13.63 11.34 13.53
N ASP A 369 13.35 10.49 14.52
CA ASP A 369 13.10 10.89 15.92
C ASP A 369 11.99 11.96 16.06
N LEU A 370 10.97 11.93 15.19
CA LEU A 370 9.88 12.91 15.20
C LEU A 370 8.74 12.47 16.11
N VAL A 371 8.66 13.07 17.30
CA VAL A 371 7.56 12.85 18.27
C VAL A 371 6.19 13.21 17.67
N PHE A 372 6.14 14.21 16.79
CA PHE A 372 4.91 14.66 16.14
C PHE A 372 4.79 14.24 14.67
N GLY A 373 5.79 13.52 14.15
CA GLY A 373 5.81 13.02 12.78
C GLY A 373 6.09 14.05 11.71
N ALA A 374 5.78 13.67 10.48
CA ALA A 374 5.95 14.46 9.28
C ALA A 374 4.74 14.32 8.35
N THR A 375 4.48 15.34 7.54
CA THR A 375 3.60 15.28 6.38
C THR A 375 4.45 15.49 5.15
N ILE A 376 4.53 14.50 4.27
CA ILE A 376 5.21 14.54 2.98
C ILE A 376 4.13 14.41 1.93
N ASN A 377 3.81 15.49 1.21
CA ASN A 377 2.69 15.51 0.28
C ASN A 377 3.09 16.10 -1.07
N GLU A 378 2.76 15.37 -2.14
CA GLU A 378 3.09 15.76 -3.51
C GLU A 378 4.60 15.97 -3.73
N CYS A 379 5.44 15.18 -3.06
CA CYS A 379 6.89 15.33 -3.17
C CYS A 379 7.50 14.36 -4.19
N LEU A 380 8.63 14.73 -4.76
CA LEU A 380 9.42 13.91 -5.68
C LEU A 380 10.80 13.61 -5.08
N VAL A 381 11.23 12.35 -5.16
CA VAL A 381 12.61 11.97 -4.89
C VAL A 381 13.24 11.38 -6.14
N VAL A 382 14.42 11.86 -6.48
CA VAL A 382 15.22 11.37 -7.62
C VAL A 382 16.57 10.88 -7.11
N ALA A 383 16.83 9.58 -7.25
CA ALA A 383 18.07 8.96 -6.83
C ALA A 383 18.82 8.38 -8.05
N GLY A 384 19.86 9.07 -8.51
CA GLY A 384 20.67 8.63 -9.67
C GLY A 384 21.65 7.51 -9.36
N GLN A 385 22.31 7.50 -8.18
CA GLN A 385 23.25 6.47 -7.74
C GLN A 385 23.63 6.65 -6.25
N VAL A 386 23.01 5.93 -5.32
CA VAL A 386 23.55 5.76 -3.95
C VAL A 386 22.90 4.58 -3.21
N ALA A 387 23.64 4.00 -2.27
CA ALA A 387 23.04 3.31 -1.14
C ALA A 387 22.50 4.31 -0.11
N SER A 388 21.30 4.07 0.44
CA SER A 388 20.68 4.82 1.55
C SER A 388 20.04 6.20 1.24
N PHE A 389 19.29 6.40 0.16
CA PHE A 389 18.48 7.64 -0.04
C PHE A 389 16.99 7.36 -0.10
N HIS A 390 16.31 7.28 1.05
CA HIS A 390 14.95 6.71 1.14
C HIS A 390 13.88 7.79 1.38
N ILE A 391 12.63 7.51 1.02
CA ILE A 391 11.47 8.16 1.64
C ILE A 391 10.99 7.28 2.78
N GLY A 392 10.80 7.85 3.97
CA GLY A 392 10.25 7.10 5.08
C GLY A 392 10.65 7.70 6.42
N CYS A 393 10.67 6.87 7.47
CA CYS A 393 10.97 7.36 8.80
C CYS A 393 11.66 6.34 9.70
N THR A 394 12.32 6.85 10.73
CA THR A 394 12.86 6.06 11.82
C THR A 394 12.39 6.65 13.14
N THR A 395 11.99 5.80 14.09
CA THR A 395 11.66 6.20 15.48
C THR A 395 10.67 7.39 15.56
N SER A 396 9.70 7.42 14.64
CA SER A 396 8.77 8.55 14.47
C SER A 396 7.30 8.14 14.64
N LEU A 397 6.44 9.10 14.97
CA LEU A 397 5.00 8.89 15.16
C LEU A 397 4.19 9.74 14.18
N GLY A 398 3.12 9.22 13.58
CA GLY A 398 2.17 10.05 12.82
C GLY A 398 2.76 10.60 11.52
N VAL A 399 3.43 9.74 10.75
CA VAL A 399 4.07 10.10 9.47
C VAL A 399 3.09 9.83 8.33
N ASP A 400 2.70 10.88 7.62
CA ASP A 400 1.83 10.80 6.45
C ASP A 400 2.64 11.07 5.19
N ILE A 401 2.63 10.13 4.24
CA ILE A 401 3.27 10.26 2.93
C ILE A 401 2.19 10.08 1.87
N LYS A 402 1.92 11.14 1.10
CA LYS A 402 0.79 11.17 0.18
C LYS A 402 1.18 11.70 -1.19
N ASN A 403 0.59 11.12 -2.24
CA ASN A 403 0.71 11.60 -3.62
C ASN A 403 2.16 11.82 -4.08
N SER A 404 3.11 11.09 -3.49
CA SER A 404 4.54 11.33 -3.68
C SER A 404 5.14 10.28 -4.61
N VAL A 405 6.15 10.68 -5.36
CA VAL A 405 6.84 9.85 -6.33
C VAL A 405 8.28 9.63 -5.89
N TYR A 406 8.69 8.37 -5.84
CA TYR A 406 10.08 7.99 -5.69
C TYR A 406 10.58 7.41 -7.01
N CYS A 407 11.66 7.98 -7.53
CA CYS A 407 12.30 7.54 -8.74
C CYS A 407 13.77 7.22 -8.48
N MET A 408 14.20 6.03 -8.87
CA MET A 408 15.59 5.60 -8.73
C MET A 408 16.14 4.98 -10.01
N GLY A 409 17.32 5.46 -10.39
CA GLY A 409 18.10 4.95 -11.51
C GLY A 409 18.86 3.67 -11.19
N GLY A 410 19.50 3.11 -12.22
CA GLY A 410 20.24 1.87 -12.14
C GLY A 410 21.48 2.06 -11.27
N LEU A 411 21.67 1.21 -10.26
CA LEU A 411 22.91 1.23 -9.50
C LEU A 411 24.03 0.58 -10.33
N THR A 412 25.25 1.04 -10.15
CA THR A 412 26.46 0.28 -10.49
C THR A 412 27.31 0.36 -9.23
N VAL A 413 27.17 -0.59 -8.31
CA VAL A 413 27.89 -0.53 -7.02
C VAL A 413 28.50 -1.87 -6.64
N ASN A 414 29.72 -1.80 -6.12
CA ASN A 414 30.65 -2.88 -5.79
C ASN A 414 30.60 -3.32 -4.31
N ASP A 415 29.67 -2.86 -3.47
CA ASP A 415 29.73 -3.06 -2.01
C ASP A 415 28.33 -3.27 -1.39
N GLY A 416 28.16 -4.35 -0.62
CA GLY A 416 26.89 -4.86 -0.07
C GLY A 416 26.18 -3.98 0.94
N ASN A 417 25.73 -2.80 0.50
CA ASN A 417 24.84 -1.92 1.26
C ASN A 417 23.38 -2.15 0.84
N GLU A 418 22.52 -2.34 1.82
CA GLU A 418 21.06 -2.43 1.68
C GLU A 418 20.47 -1.15 1.03
N THR A 419 19.57 -1.30 0.04
CA THR A 419 18.94 -0.15 -0.66
C THR A 419 17.41 -0.30 -0.73
N TYR A 420 16.68 0.64 -0.10
CA TYR A 420 15.22 0.59 0.01
C TYR A 420 14.58 1.94 -0.35
N PRO A 421 13.90 2.09 -1.50
CA PRO A 421 13.13 3.29 -1.82
C PRO A 421 12.26 3.82 -0.69
N LEU A 422 11.51 2.92 -0.07
CA LEU A 422 10.68 3.20 1.09
C LEU A 422 11.21 2.46 2.32
N ASN A 423 11.47 3.18 3.42
CA ASN A 423 12.03 2.59 4.64
C ASN A 423 11.33 3.10 5.90
N PHE A 424 10.76 2.18 6.68
CA PHE A 424 10.10 2.48 7.95
C PHE A 424 10.67 1.61 9.07
N GLU A 425 11.32 2.26 10.03
CA GLU A 425 11.96 1.58 11.16
C GLU A 425 11.41 2.10 12.49
N SER A 426 10.98 1.20 13.38
CA SER A 426 10.55 1.51 14.75
C SER A 426 9.55 2.66 14.86
N SER A 427 8.65 2.79 13.89
CA SER A 427 7.75 3.93 13.73
C SER A 427 6.30 3.54 13.97
N LYS A 428 5.45 4.51 14.33
CA LYS A 428 4.02 4.26 14.56
C LYS A 428 3.12 5.20 13.78
N GLN A 429 1.90 4.74 13.47
CA GLN A 429 0.89 5.55 12.79
C GLN A 429 1.44 6.10 11.47
N VAL A 430 1.91 5.21 10.62
CA VAL A 430 2.44 5.54 9.30
C VAL A 430 1.30 5.42 8.29
N VAL A 431 1.07 6.46 7.49
CA VAL A 431 0.07 6.48 6.42
C VAL A 431 0.77 6.66 5.08
N LEU A 432 0.56 5.73 4.16
CA LEU A 432 0.98 5.81 2.76
C LEU A 432 -0.27 5.89 1.88
N GLU A 433 -0.43 6.95 1.11
CA GLU A 433 -1.62 7.13 0.25
C GLU A 433 -1.24 7.62 -1.15
N ASN A 434 -1.65 6.90 -2.20
CA ASN A 434 -1.43 7.28 -3.60
C ASN A 434 0.05 7.53 -3.95
N ASN A 435 0.96 6.73 -3.41
CA ASN A 435 2.40 6.88 -3.67
C ASN A 435 2.85 5.98 -4.82
N ILE A 436 3.86 6.44 -5.55
CA ILE A 436 4.45 5.73 -6.67
C ILE A 436 5.92 5.49 -6.38
N VAL A 437 6.36 4.25 -6.55
CA VAL A 437 7.77 3.85 -6.43
C VAL A 437 8.21 3.24 -7.75
N VAL A 438 9.09 3.93 -8.47
CA VAL A 438 9.66 3.45 -9.74
C VAL A 438 11.16 3.29 -9.58
N ALA A 439 11.65 2.07 -9.83
CA ALA A 439 13.08 1.80 -9.81
C ALA A 439 13.48 0.92 -11.00
N THR A 440 14.60 1.24 -11.63
CA THR A 440 15.18 0.43 -12.73
C THR A 440 15.91 -0.81 -12.19
N ASP A 441 16.32 -1.71 -13.07
CA ASP A 441 16.98 -2.99 -12.77
C ASP A 441 18.18 -2.92 -11.81
N HIS A 442 18.35 -3.93 -10.95
CA HIS A 442 19.63 -4.08 -10.24
C HIS A 442 19.89 -5.47 -9.63
N ASP A 443 21.15 -5.91 -9.70
CA ASP A 443 21.67 -7.21 -9.29
C ASP A 443 21.63 -7.51 -7.78
N GLN A 444 21.37 -6.53 -6.90
CA GLN A 444 21.56 -6.66 -5.44
C GLN A 444 20.47 -5.96 -4.59
N ARG A 445 19.24 -5.83 -5.09
CA ARG A 445 18.17 -5.28 -4.26
C ARG A 445 17.50 -6.37 -3.47
N ASP A 446 17.51 -6.20 -2.15
CA ASP A 446 16.74 -7.04 -1.26
C ASP A 446 15.24 -6.64 -1.36
N GLU A 447 14.89 -5.34 -1.23
CA GLU A 447 13.47 -4.88 -1.21
C GLU A 447 13.14 -3.47 -1.78
N LEU A 448 11.89 -3.23 -2.20
CA LEU A 448 11.37 -1.86 -2.55
C LEU A 448 10.80 -1.12 -1.33
N LEU A 449 10.13 -1.85 -0.44
CA LEU A 449 9.52 -1.34 0.79
C LEU A 449 9.97 -2.16 1.98
N TYR A 450 10.72 -1.54 2.88
CA TYR A 450 11.21 -2.16 4.09
C TYR A 450 10.48 -1.61 5.32
N ILE A 451 9.85 -2.51 6.09
CA ILE A 451 9.09 -2.21 7.31
C ILE A 451 9.68 -3.04 8.45
N ARG A 452 10.17 -2.36 9.48
CA ARG A 452 10.90 -3.00 10.58
C ARG A 452 10.45 -2.45 11.92
N GLY A 453 9.86 -3.29 12.78
CA GLY A 453 9.37 -2.90 14.10
C GLY A 453 8.34 -1.77 14.10
N CYS A 454 7.51 -1.67 13.07
CA CYS A 454 6.49 -0.63 12.98
C CYS A 454 5.15 -1.06 13.58
N GLU A 455 4.36 -0.11 14.05
CA GLU A 455 3.01 -0.33 14.59
C GLU A 455 1.99 0.57 13.87
N ASP A 456 0.84 0.04 13.48
CA ASP A 456 -0.24 0.80 12.83
C ASP A 456 0.23 1.50 11.53
N LEU A 457 0.73 0.71 10.58
CA LEU A 457 1.02 1.20 9.22
C LEU A 457 -0.18 0.92 8.32
N ASP A 458 -0.73 1.94 7.66
CA ASP A 458 -1.78 1.81 6.66
C ASP A 458 -1.29 2.34 5.31
N SER A 459 -1.37 1.51 4.28
CA SER A 459 -0.98 1.83 2.92
C SER A 459 -2.16 1.62 1.97
N THR A 460 -2.53 2.67 1.24
CA THR A 460 -3.61 2.66 0.26
C THR A 460 -3.10 3.17 -1.10
N ASN A 461 -3.45 2.46 -2.18
CA ASN A 461 -3.10 2.82 -3.56
C ASN A 461 -1.57 3.00 -3.75
N LEU A 462 -0.81 1.96 -3.42
CA LEU A 462 0.64 1.95 -3.63
C LEU A 462 0.94 1.36 -5.02
N ILE A 463 1.59 2.15 -5.86
CA ILE A 463 2.00 1.74 -7.21
C ILE A 463 3.51 1.48 -7.20
N MET A 464 3.93 0.29 -7.61
CA MET A 464 5.34 -0.12 -7.58
C MET A 464 5.82 -0.63 -8.95
N SER A 465 7.08 -0.37 -9.27
CA SER A 465 7.75 -0.95 -10.44
C SER A 465 9.12 -1.48 -10.04
N ALA A 466 9.36 -2.75 -10.32
CA ALA A 466 10.70 -3.34 -10.42
C ALA A 466 10.83 -3.95 -11.81
N THR A 467 11.89 -3.59 -12.55
CA THR A 467 12.33 -4.40 -13.70
C THR A 467 13.36 -5.37 -13.13
N VAL A 468 13.16 -6.67 -13.28
CA VAL A 468 14.18 -7.68 -12.95
C VAL A 468 14.77 -8.14 -14.27
N ASP A 469 16.08 -8.03 -14.46
CA ASP A 469 16.76 -8.67 -15.58
C ASP A 469 16.60 -10.18 -15.42
N GLU A 470 16.08 -10.86 -16.45
CA GLU A 470 15.99 -12.33 -16.52
C GLU A 470 17.36 -13.01 -16.29
N THR A 471 18.46 -12.27 -16.42
CA THR A 471 19.82 -12.80 -16.29
C THR A 471 20.24 -13.13 -14.85
N PHE A 472 19.57 -12.59 -13.81
CA PHE A 472 20.01 -12.70 -12.40
C PHE A 472 18.99 -13.33 -11.43
N ALA A 473 18.11 -14.19 -11.93
CA ALA A 473 17.09 -14.93 -11.17
C ALA A 473 17.62 -15.95 -10.11
N GLN A 474 18.80 -15.77 -9.52
CA GLN A 474 19.40 -16.71 -8.55
C GLN A 474 19.43 -16.23 -7.09
N GLU A 475 19.07 -14.99 -6.79
CA GLU A 475 18.96 -14.50 -5.41
C GLU A 475 17.49 -14.16 -5.10
N GLU A 476 16.97 -14.64 -3.97
CA GLU A 476 15.60 -14.36 -3.51
C GLU A 476 15.42 -12.84 -3.32
N ARG A 477 14.50 -12.21 -4.06
CA ARG A 477 14.18 -10.79 -3.93
C ARG A 477 12.72 -10.57 -3.54
N ASP A 478 12.50 -9.73 -2.54
CA ASP A 478 11.17 -9.40 -2.05
C ASP A 478 10.75 -7.99 -2.54
N MET A 479 9.48 -7.72 -2.87
CA MET A 479 9.06 -6.32 -3.10
C MET A 479 8.84 -5.59 -1.77
N VAL A 480 8.20 -6.27 -0.82
CA VAL A 480 7.86 -5.75 0.50
C VAL A 480 8.40 -6.69 1.57
N ARG A 481 9.08 -6.16 2.57
CA ARG A 481 9.48 -6.92 3.75
C ARG A 481 8.99 -6.29 5.03
N ILE A 482 8.36 -7.11 5.86
CA ILE A 482 7.83 -6.78 7.16
C ILE A 482 8.58 -7.60 8.20
N SER A 483 9.25 -6.96 9.16
CA SER A 483 10.13 -7.66 10.11
C SER A 483 10.13 -7.06 11.51
N LEU A 484 10.82 -7.75 12.43
CA LEU A 484 11.13 -7.32 13.81
C LEU A 484 9.92 -6.90 14.65
N ASN A 485 8.94 -7.76 14.81
CA ASN A 485 7.73 -7.50 15.60
C ASN A 485 6.92 -6.31 15.07
N SER A 486 6.87 -6.15 13.74
CA SER A 486 5.90 -5.21 13.16
C SER A 486 4.49 -5.70 13.43
N ASN A 487 3.58 -4.79 13.75
CA ASN A 487 2.21 -5.11 14.16
C ASN A 487 1.19 -4.19 13.50
N GLN A 488 0.03 -4.73 13.15
CA GLN A 488 -1.06 -3.97 12.52
C GLN A 488 -0.65 -3.26 11.21
N VAL A 489 0.08 -3.97 10.35
CA VAL A 489 0.49 -3.48 9.02
C VAL A 489 -0.59 -3.82 8.01
N LYS A 490 -1.12 -2.82 7.31
CA LYS A 490 -2.27 -2.94 6.41
C LYS A 490 -1.93 -2.37 5.03
N PHE A 491 -2.19 -3.14 3.99
CA PHE A 491 -2.09 -2.74 2.59
C PHE A 491 -3.42 -2.90 1.88
N LYS A 492 -3.78 -1.92 1.05
CA LYS A 492 -4.98 -1.93 0.19
C LYS A 492 -4.64 -1.28 -1.15
N GLY A 493 -4.95 -1.93 -2.27
CA GLY A 493 -4.73 -1.30 -3.58
C GLY A 493 -3.26 -1.29 -3.98
N ILE A 494 -2.55 -2.42 -3.91
CA ILE A 494 -1.20 -2.51 -4.48
C ILE A 494 -1.33 -2.77 -5.99
N GLN A 495 -0.59 -2.00 -6.78
CA GLN A 495 -0.48 -2.15 -8.22
C GLN A 495 0.99 -2.31 -8.63
N ILE A 496 1.24 -3.10 -9.68
CA ILE A 496 2.56 -3.26 -10.28
C ILE A 496 2.52 -2.66 -11.69
N LEU A 497 3.48 -1.78 -12.00
CA LEU A 497 3.59 -1.15 -13.31
C LEU A 497 4.17 -2.09 -14.38
N GLY A 498 3.57 -2.03 -15.57
CA GLY A 498 4.05 -2.61 -16.81
C GLY A 498 4.09 -4.13 -16.80
N ASN A 499 5.10 -4.67 -17.51
CA ASN A 499 5.52 -6.07 -17.40
C ASN A 499 6.57 -6.25 -16.28
N GLY A 500 6.63 -5.36 -15.29
CA GLY A 500 7.57 -5.48 -14.19
C GLY A 500 7.37 -6.81 -13.46
N MET A 501 8.40 -7.64 -13.39
CA MET A 501 8.34 -8.89 -12.63
C MET A 501 8.32 -8.55 -11.15
N GLY A 502 7.36 -9.12 -10.40
CA GLY A 502 7.10 -8.80 -8.99
C GLY A 502 8.15 -9.32 -8.00
N GLY A 503 9.42 -9.40 -8.41
CA GLY A 503 10.47 -10.14 -7.69
C GLY A 503 10.18 -11.64 -7.62
N ASN A 504 10.96 -12.36 -6.80
CA ASN A 504 10.65 -13.75 -6.46
C ASN A 504 9.47 -13.81 -5.48
N THR A 505 9.33 -12.81 -4.60
CA THR A 505 8.26 -12.75 -3.60
C THR A 505 7.66 -11.34 -3.52
N LEU A 506 6.33 -11.22 -3.51
CA LEU A 506 5.71 -9.90 -3.28
C LEU A 506 5.93 -9.42 -1.85
N CYS A 507 5.65 -10.27 -0.86
CA CYS A 507 5.70 -9.91 0.55
C CYS A 507 6.39 -10.96 1.42
N ARG A 508 7.49 -10.60 2.08
CA ARG A 508 8.10 -11.42 3.14
C ARG A 508 7.74 -10.88 4.52
N VAL A 509 7.31 -11.76 5.42
CA VAL A 509 6.89 -11.43 6.79
C VAL A 509 7.70 -12.24 7.78
N VAL A 510 8.43 -11.57 8.67
CA VAL A 510 9.32 -12.21 9.65
C VAL A 510 8.96 -11.75 11.06
N ASP A 511 8.70 -12.71 11.98
CA ASP A 511 8.45 -12.44 13.41
C ASP A 511 7.48 -11.26 13.65
N SER A 512 6.35 -11.22 12.96
CA SER A 512 5.42 -10.08 12.93
C SER A 512 3.96 -10.52 13.04
N SER A 513 3.06 -9.61 13.39
CA SER A 513 1.64 -9.95 13.61
C SER A 513 0.63 -8.94 13.06
N GLY A 514 -0.63 -9.36 12.91
CA GLY A 514 -1.72 -8.45 12.54
C GLY A 514 -1.55 -7.86 11.14
N ILE A 515 -1.13 -8.68 10.18
CA ILE A 515 -0.82 -8.24 8.82
C ILE A 515 -2.07 -8.41 7.94
N LYS A 516 -2.48 -7.34 7.26
CA LYS A 516 -3.60 -7.37 6.32
C LYS A 516 -3.14 -6.92 4.93
N ILE A 517 -3.36 -7.74 3.92
CA ILE A 517 -3.11 -7.39 2.52
C ILE A 517 -4.42 -7.53 1.75
N ARG A 518 -4.80 -6.47 1.04
CA ARG A 518 -6.09 -6.35 0.34
C ARG A 518 -5.93 -5.80 -1.07
N ALA A 519 -6.88 -6.16 -1.93
CA ALA A 519 -7.15 -5.45 -3.19
C ALA A 519 -5.86 -5.29 -4.04
N VAL A 520 -5.18 -6.39 -4.33
CA VAL A 520 -3.98 -6.42 -5.17
C VAL A 520 -4.38 -6.93 -6.54
N GLY A 521 -4.28 -6.10 -7.58
CA GLY A 521 -4.81 -6.44 -8.91
C GLY A 521 -6.34 -6.52 -8.97
N MET A 522 -6.90 -6.99 -10.09
CA MET A 522 -8.35 -7.21 -10.27
C MET A 522 -8.62 -8.64 -10.74
N ILE A 523 -9.79 -9.20 -10.41
CA ILE A 523 -10.13 -10.58 -10.81
C ILE A 523 -10.14 -10.76 -12.34
N ASP A 524 -10.66 -9.77 -13.06
CA ASP A 524 -10.75 -9.74 -14.52
C ASP A 524 -9.44 -9.26 -15.18
N GLU A 525 -8.52 -8.72 -14.38
CA GLU A 525 -7.22 -8.22 -14.83
C GLU A 525 -6.16 -8.50 -13.77
N LYS A 526 -5.80 -9.78 -13.66
CA LYS A 526 -4.80 -10.25 -12.71
C LYS A 526 -3.44 -9.61 -13.00
N ILE A 527 -2.67 -9.37 -11.94
CA ILE A 527 -1.28 -8.95 -12.07
C ILE A 527 -0.45 -10.15 -12.53
N ASP A 528 0.32 -9.96 -13.59
CA ASP A 528 1.22 -10.97 -14.13
C ASP A 528 2.58 -10.85 -13.44
N PHE A 529 2.99 -11.91 -12.74
CA PHE A 529 4.24 -11.93 -11.99
C PHE A 529 5.44 -12.45 -12.82
N GLY A 530 5.21 -12.87 -14.06
CA GLY A 530 6.24 -13.56 -14.86
C GLY A 530 6.49 -14.99 -14.35
N THR A 531 7.37 -15.74 -15.03
CA THR A 531 7.59 -17.17 -14.74
C THR A 531 8.47 -17.46 -13.53
N ASP A 532 9.20 -16.46 -13.03
CA ASP A 532 10.25 -16.63 -12.03
C ASP A 532 9.79 -16.28 -10.61
N ALA A 533 8.61 -15.67 -10.45
CA ALA A 533 8.06 -15.42 -9.12
C ALA A 533 7.74 -16.72 -8.39
N GLU A 534 8.19 -16.87 -7.15
CA GLU A 534 8.05 -18.08 -6.32
C GLU A 534 6.76 -18.06 -5.49
N PHE A 535 6.50 -16.96 -4.77
CA PHE A 535 5.37 -16.83 -3.84
C PHE A 535 4.75 -15.43 -3.85
N PHE A 536 3.46 -15.32 -3.53
CA PHE A 536 2.89 -14.04 -3.14
C PHE A 536 3.34 -13.63 -1.74
N LEU A 537 3.31 -14.56 -0.78
CA LEU A 537 3.72 -14.29 0.60
C LEU A 537 4.58 -15.42 1.17
N ILE A 538 5.72 -15.05 1.74
CA ILE A 538 6.54 -15.92 2.59
C ILE A 538 6.45 -15.43 4.03
N ALA A 539 6.08 -16.30 4.95
CA ALA A 539 6.20 -16.06 6.39
C ALA A 539 7.42 -16.80 6.96
N GLU A 540 8.10 -16.23 7.94
CA GLU A 540 9.26 -16.81 8.62
C GLU A 540 9.25 -16.51 10.13
N GLY A 541 9.70 -17.46 10.94
CA GLY A 541 9.73 -17.30 12.40
C GLY A 541 8.33 -17.33 13.03
N LEU A 542 8.09 -16.45 14.00
CA LEU A 542 6.86 -16.38 14.80
C LEU A 542 5.84 -15.40 14.20
N VAL A 543 5.25 -15.77 13.06
CA VAL A 543 4.24 -14.93 12.39
C VAL A 543 2.82 -15.30 12.84
N SER A 544 1.97 -14.29 13.09
CA SER A 544 0.58 -14.57 13.48
C SER A 544 -0.44 -13.54 12.99
N ASP A 545 -1.69 -13.96 12.87
CA ASP A 545 -2.81 -13.09 12.51
C ASP A 545 -2.59 -12.39 11.15
N VAL A 546 -2.34 -13.21 10.12
CA VAL A 546 -2.14 -12.77 8.73
C VAL A 546 -3.41 -13.01 7.94
N ASP A 547 -3.93 -11.97 7.31
CA ASP A 547 -5.14 -12.06 6.49
C ASP A 547 -4.87 -11.44 5.11
N ILE A 548 -5.03 -12.25 4.07
CA ILE A 548 -4.80 -11.89 2.68
C ILE A 548 -6.12 -12.07 1.95
N ALA A 549 -6.61 -11.03 1.29
CA ALA A 549 -7.85 -11.13 0.56
C ALA A 549 -7.93 -10.27 -0.69
N ARG A 550 -8.68 -10.72 -1.71
CA ARG A 550 -8.85 -10.00 -3.00
C ARG A 550 -7.52 -9.63 -3.62
N CYS A 551 -6.63 -10.62 -3.66
CA CYS A 551 -5.30 -10.51 -4.23
C CYS A 551 -5.25 -11.40 -5.48
N TRP A 552 -5.22 -10.78 -6.65
CA TRP A 552 -5.47 -11.38 -7.94
C TRP A 552 -4.18 -11.37 -8.78
N ILE A 553 -3.42 -12.47 -8.70
CA ILE A 553 -2.16 -12.63 -9.45
C ILE A 553 -2.19 -13.87 -10.35
N GLN A 554 -1.27 -13.94 -11.31
CA GLN A 554 -1.09 -15.07 -12.22
C GLN A 554 0.40 -15.31 -12.55
N ASN A 555 0.69 -16.44 -13.19
CA ASN A 555 2.01 -16.86 -13.67
C ASN A 555 3.10 -17.12 -12.63
N VAL A 556 2.80 -17.08 -11.33
CA VAL A 556 3.71 -17.58 -10.27
C VAL A 556 4.21 -18.99 -10.62
N SER A 557 5.50 -19.24 -10.39
CA SER A 557 6.20 -20.51 -10.59
C SER A 557 5.59 -21.65 -9.76
N SER A 558 6.12 -22.87 -9.90
CA SER A 558 5.52 -24.07 -9.30
C SER A 558 5.43 -24.08 -7.77
N GLU A 559 6.01 -23.12 -7.06
CA GLU A 559 6.21 -23.16 -5.60
C GLU A 559 4.98 -22.75 -4.76
N GLY A 560 4.00 -22.01 -5.31
CA GLY A 560 2.66 -21.84 -4.69
C GLY A 560 2.24 -20.38 -4.46
N PHE A 561 1.06 -20.16 -3.84
CA PHE A 561 0.58 -18.80 -3.54
C PHE A 561 1.20 -18.23 -2.25
N PHE A 562 1.29 -19.02 -1.18
CA PHE A 562 1.87 -18.58 0.09
C PHE A 562 2.66 -19.71 0.75
N GLN A 563 3.58 -19.34 1.63
CA GLN A 563 4.34 -20.25 2.48
C GLN A 563 4.31 -19.77 3.94
N ALA A 564 4.20 -20.71 4.89
CA ALA A 564 4.33 -20.44 6.31
C ALA A 564 5.15 -21.53 7.03
N PRO A 565 5.81 -21.22 8.15
CA PRO A 565 6.50 -22.20 8.99
C PRO A 565 5.55 -22.77 10.06
N THR A 566 5.92 -23.91 10.64
CA THR A 566 5.13 -24.64 11.65
C THR A 566 4.79 -23.79 12.89
N THR A 567 5.57 -22.74 13.13
CA THR A 567 5.44 -21.79 14.22
C THR A 567 4.44 -20.68 13.96
N SER A 568 3.92 -20.58 12.73
CA SER A 568 2.94 -19.58 12.34
C SER A 568 1.52 -19.97 12.71
N ARG A 569 0.67 -18.98 12.96
CA ARG A 569 -0.74 -19.22 13.35
C ARG A 569 -1.72 -18.17 12.83
N ASN A 570 -2.98 -18.56 12.70
CA ASN A 570 -4.10 -17.71 12.30
C ASN A 570 -3.88 -17.04 10.95
N PHE A 571 -3.73 -17.85 9.90
CA PHE A 571 -3.65 -17.36 8.53
C PHE A 571 -5.00 -17.47 7.84
N SER A 572 -5.38 -16.44 7.09
CA SER A 572 -6.60 -16.41 6.29
C SER A 572 -6.26 -15.96 4.87
N ILE A 573 -6.65 -16.76 3.89
CA ILE A 573 -6.49 -16.50 2.46
C ILE A 573 -7.88 -16.58 1.84
N THR A 574 -8.43 -15.45 1.40
CA THR A 574 -9.84 -15.33 1.01
C THR A 574 -10.02 -14.58 -0.30
N ASN A 575 -10.67 -15.16 -1.31
CA ASN A 575 -10.84 -14.53 -2.64
C ASN A 575 -9.50 -14.13 -3.26
N CYS A 576 -8.56 -15.05 -3.43
CA CYS A 576 -7.27 -14.74 -4.03
C CYS A 576 -7.08 -15.54 -5.31
N SER A 577 -6.12 -15.16 -6.15
CA SER A 577 -5.70 -15.95 -7.30
C SER A 577 -4.19 -16.11 -7.32
N GLY A 578 -3.73 -17.33 -7.54
CA GLY A 578 -2.39 -17.66 -8.00
C GLY A 578 -2.46 -18.21 -9.42
N ASN A 579 -1.66 -19.24 -9.71
CA ASN A 579 -1.75 -19.98 -10.98
C ASN A 579 -2.62 -21.23 -10.83
N TYR A 580 -3.52 -21.46 -11.80
CA TYR A 580 -4.24 -22.73 -11.89
C TYR A 580 -3.22 -23.84 -12.18
N GLY A 581 -3.29 -24.96 -11.48
CA GLY A 581 -2.32 -26.05 -11.68
C GLY A 581 -1.08 -26.00 -10.78
N ASN A 582 -0.81 -24.90 -10.07
CA ASN A 582 0.25 -24.87 -9.07
C ASN A 582 -0.13 -25.64 -7.82
N VAL A 583 0.88 -26.07 -7.10
CA VAL A 583 0.71 -26.73 -5.81
C VAL A 583 0.19 -25.70 -4.80
N LEU A 584 -0.88 -26.03 -4.08
CA LEU A 584 -1.22 -25.28 -2.87
C LEU A 584 -0.31 -25.80 -1.76
N HIS A 585 0.61 -24.99 -1.25
CA HIS A 585 1.46 -25.35 -0.12
C HIS A 585 0.88 -24.79 1.18
N PRO A 586 -0.07 -25.46 1.86
CA PRO A 586 -0.31 -25.21 3.28
C PRO A 586 0.85 -25.89 4.02
N GLN A 587 2.08 -25.43 3.78
CA GLN A 587 3.16 -25.80 4.66
C GLN A 587 2.78 -25.18 6.01
N VAL A 588 2.26 -26.05 6.87
CA VAL A 588 2.47 -26.08 8.32
C VAL A 588 2.04 -24.84 9.13
N GLY A 589 1.40 -25.06 10.27
CA GLY A 589 0.95 -23.97 11.15
C GLY A 589 -0.38 -24.27 11.83
N ASP A 590 -0.81 -23.35 12.69
CA ASP A 590 -2.06 -23.44 13.45
C ASP A 590 -3.15 -22.56 12.82
N ASN A 591 -4.34 -23.14 12.56
CA ASN A 591 -5.54 -22.43 12.15
C ASN A 591 -5.38 -21.62 10.84
N ILE A 592 -4.94 -22.30 9.78
CA ILE A 592 -4.89 -21.78 8.41
C ILE A 592 -6.27 -21.95 7.76
N LYS A 593 -6.77 -20.91 7.08
CA LYS A 593 -8.07 -20.89 6.41
C LYS A 593 -7.88 -20.44 4.96
N ILE A 594 -8.43 -21.22 4.03
CA ILE A 594 -8.37 -20.90 2.59
C ILE A 594 -9.79 -20.95 2.05
N LYS A 595 -10.22 -19.86 1.42
CA LYS A 595 -11.58 -19.68 0.89
C LYS A 595 -11.56 -19.04 -0.49
N GLY A 596 -12.18 -19.65 -1.49
CA GLY A 596 -12.30 -19.08 -2.84
C GLY A 596 -10.96 -18.74 -3.49
N LEU A 597 -9.94 -19.58 -3.29
CA LEU A 597 -8.63 -19.39 -3.91
C LEU A 597 -8.65 -19.93 -5.36
N HIS A 598 -8.28 -19.11 -6.33
CA HIS A 598 -8.05 -19.50 -7.72
C HIS A 598 -6.61 -20.02 -7.84
N GLY A 599 -6.40 -21.26 -7.43
CA GLY A 599 -5.07 -21.87 -7.37
C GLY A 599 -5.19 -23.33 -6.96
N GLY A 600 -4.34 -24.18 -7.54
CA GLY A 600 -4.34 -25.62 -7.25
C GLY A 600 -4.36 -26.51 -8.50
N SER A 601 -3.41 -27.44 -8.58
CA SER A 601 -3.48 -28.66 -9.41
C SER A 601 -4.62 -29.61 -9.01
N GLY A 602 -5.33 -29.28 -7.94
CA GLY A 602 -6.22 -30.18 -7.18
C GLY A 602 -5.58 -30.77 -5.94
N SER A 603 -4.34 -30.40 -5.62
CA SER A 603 -3.63 -30.96 -4.48
C SER A 603 -3.01 -29.91 -3.57
N PHE A 604 -3.16 -30.16 -2.26
CA PHE A 604 -2.25 -29.61 -1.26
C PHE A 604 -0.95 -30.40 -1.35
N SER A 605 0.17 -29.75 -1.68
CA SER A 605 1.55 -30.29 -1.83
C SER A 605 1.89 -31.31 -2.95
N SER A 606 1.03 -31.58 -3.94
CA SER A 606 1.41 -32.34 -5.16
C SER A 606 0.85 -31.80 -6.49
N SER A 607 1.29 -32.34 -7.63
CA SER A 607 0.78 -31.99 -8.96
C SER A 607 -0.31 -32.95 -9.49
N SER A 608 -0.68 -33.99 -8.72
CA SER A 608 -1.54 -35.09 -9.20
C SER A 608 -3.02 -35.00 -8.81
N GLY A 609 -3.46 -33.89 -8.21
CA GLY A 609 -4.88 -33.62 -7.98
C GLY A 609 -5.52 -34.19 -6.70
N GLY A 610 -4.77 -34.77 -5.76
CA GLY A 610 -5.29 -35.28 -4.47
C GLY A 610 -4.77 -34.56 -3.23
N ILE A 611 -5.13 -34.96 -2.01
CA ILE A 611 -4.48 -34.41 -0.80
C ILE A 611 -3.12 -35.09 -0.62
N ASP A 612 -2.05 -34.34 -0.34
CA ASP A 612 -0.78 -34.92 0.05
C ASP A 612 -0.79 -35.32 1.52
N SER A 613 0.07 -36.29 1.77
CA SER A 613 0.22 -37.12 2.94
C SER A 613 1.14 -36.57 4.03
N ASP A 614 1.90 -35.52 3.72
CA ASP A 614 2.88 -34.93 4.62
C ASP A 614 2.48 -33.47 4.96
N LEU A 615 1.62 -33.29 5.98
CA LEU A 615 1.29 -31.99 6.57
C LEU A 615 1.95 -31.81 7.97
N PRO A 616 3.29 -31.90 8.09
CA PRO A 616 3.98 -32.00 9.37
C PRO A 616 3.74 -30.79 10.29
N ALA A 617 3.32 -31.04 11.52
CA ALA A 617 3.01 -29.99 12.51
C ALA A 617 1.93 -28.99 12.05
N SER A 618 0.88 -29.49 11.40
CA SER A 618 -0.32 -28.72 11.07
C SER A 618 -1.40 -28.92 12.15
N TYR A 619 -2.04 -27.84 12.57
CA TYR A 619 -3.06 -27.85 13.60
C TYR A 619 -4.24 -26.96 13.22
N GLY A 620 -5.43 -27.29 13.71
CA GLY A 620 -6.62 -26.44 13.60
C GLY A 620 -7.18 -26.21 12.18
N SER A 621 -6.54 -26.72 11.14
CA SER A 621 -6.91 -26.49 9.74
C SER A 621 -7.71 -27.69 9.20
N HIS A 622 -8.93 -27.45 8.73
CA HIS A 622 -9.89 -28.53 8.44
C HIS A 622 -10.55 -28.36 7.08
N PHE A 623 -11.49 -27.41 6.94
CA PHE A 623 -12.20 -27.19 5.69
C PHE A 623 -11.61 -26.05 4.85
N HIS A 624 -11.39 -26.32 3.57
CA HIS A 624 -10.93 -25.36 2.56
C HIS A 624 -11.76 -25.49 1.29
N ASP A 625 -11.89 -24.40 0.52
CA ASP A 625 -12.41 -24.43 -0.84
C ASP A 625 -11.51 -23.66 -1.81
N CYS A 626 -11.36 -24.20 -3.02
CA CYS A 626 -10.60 -23.57 -4.09
C CYS A 626 -11.19 -23.85 -5.48
N PHE A 627 -10.77 -23.04 -6.45
CA PHE A 627 -11.03 -23.22 -7.88
C PHE A 627 -9.76 -23.73 -8.57
N ARG A 628 -9.89 -24.88 -9.25
CA ARG A 628 -8.81 -25.57 -9.98
C ARG A 628 -8.67 -25.06 -11.41
N SER A 629 -9.73 -24.49 -11.96
CA SER A 629 -9.78 -23.79 -13.25
C SER A 629 -10.99 -22.87 -13.30
N ASP A 630 -11.22 -22.23 -14.45
CA ASP A 630 -12.45 -21.47 -14.72
C ASP A 630 -13.72 -22.34 -14.65
N THR A 631 -13.60 -23.68 -14.70
CA THR A 631 -14.74 -24.60 -14.77
C THR A 631 -14.78 -25.67 -13.68
N SER A 632 -13.69 -25.86 -12.92
CA SER A 632 -13.54 -26.90 -11.91
C SER A 632 -13.13 -26.32 -10.57
N GLY A 633 -13.65 -26.86 -9.48
CA GLY A 633 -13.29 -26.48 -8.11
C GLY A 633 -13.34 -27.68 -7.16
N ALA A 634 -12.97 -27.48 -5.90
CA ALA A 634 -12.98 -28.53 -4.90
C ALA A 634 -13.21 -28.00 -3.49
N ILE A 635 -13.83 -28.83 -2.65
CA ILE A 635 -13.94 -28.64 -1.20
C ILE A 635 -13.09 -29.72 -0.54
N PHE A 636 -12.20 -29.31 0.34
CA PHE A 636 -11.24 -30.19 1.03
C PHE A 636 -11.58 -30.27 2.51
N LEU A 637 -11.36 -31.46 3.08
CA LEU A 637 -11.38 -31.72 4.50
C LEU A 637 -10.07 -32.40 4.90
N MET A 638 -9.31 -31.74 5.77
CA MET A 638 -8.07 -32.24 6.37
C MET A 638 -8.30 -32.69 7.81
N PHE A 639 -7.54 -33.68 8.25
CA PHE A 639 -7.72 -34.32 9.56
C PHE A 639 -6.66 -33.89 10.58
N THR A 640 -6.42 -32.58 10.69
CA THR A 640 -5.49 -32.05 11.68
C THR A 640 -6.10 -32.05 13.10
N PRO A 641 -5.29 -32.15 14.16
CA PRO A 641 -5.77 -32.02 15.53
C PRO A 641 -6.30 -30.61 15.82
N LYS A 642 -7.37 -30.52 16.61
CA LYS A 642 -7.92 -29.25 17.11
C LYS A 642 -6.97 -28.55 18.09
N THR A 643 -7.04 -27.24 18.12
CA THR A 643 -6.31 -26.34 19.03
C THR A 643 -7.27 -25.55 19.91
N GLU A 644 -6.74 -24.72 20.80
CA GLU A 644 -7.55 -23.81 21.62
C GLU A 644 -8.39 -22.85 20.77
N THR A 645 -7.91 -22.49 19.57
CA THR A 645 -8.60 -21.59 18.63
C THR A 645 -9.58 -22.29 17.70
N THR A 646 -9.57 -23.63 17.65
CA THR A 646 -10.33 -24.46 16.70
C THR A 646 -11.09 -25.60 17.38
N THR A 647 -11.51 -25.39 18.63
CA THR A 647 -12.22 -26.38 19.45
C THR A 647 -13.51 -26.92 18.82
N TYR A 648 -14.10 -26.15 17.90
CA TYR A 648 -15.32 -26.46 17.16
C TYR A 648 -15.11 -27.40 15.95
N ALA A 649 -13.86 -27.70 15.57
CA ALA A 649 -13.58 -28.26 14.25
C ALA A 649 -14.16 -29.67 14.01
N TYR A 650 -14.17 -30.51 15.04
CA TYR A 650 -14.81 -31.82 15.00
C TYR A 650 -15.35 -32.26 16.35
N THR A 651 -16.33 -33.16 16.30
CA THR A 651 -16.91 -33.85 17.46
C THR A 651 -16.66 -35.34 17.35
N VAL A 652 -16.05 -35.93 18.38
CA VAL A 652 -15.96 -37.39 18.53
C VAL A 652 -17.28 -37.87 19.11
N VAL A 653 -18.06 -38.60 18.31
CA VAL A 653 -19.38 -39.12 18.70
C VAL A 653 -19.23 -40.42 19.49
N SER A 654 -18.31 -41.29 19.07
CA SER A 654 -17.94 -42.51 19.80
C SER A 654 -16.51 -42.94 19.49
N GLY A 655 -15.91 -43.74 20.36
CA GLY A 655 -14.58 -44.29 20.16
C GLY A 655 -13.44 -43.42 20.72
N ASP A 656 -12.21 -43.72 20.29
CA ASP A 656 -10.98 -43.00 20.70
C ASP A 656 -10.04 -42.77 19.49
N PRO A 657 -10.50 -41.99 18.49
CA PRO A 657 -9.71 -41.71 17.31
C PRO A 657 -8.45 -40.93 17.67
N LYS A 658 -7.33 -41.24 16.98
CA LYS A 658 -6.02 -40.67 17.31
C LYS A 658 -5.58 -39.72 16.21
N PHE A 659 -5.46 -38.44 16.58
CA PHE A 659 -4.92 -37.42 15.71
C PHE A 659 -3.42 -37.28 15.94
N PHE A 660 -2.68 -37.18 14.84
CA PHE A 660 -1.23 -37.02 14.86
C PHE A 660 -0.83 -35.63 14.40
N LYS A 661 0.37 -35.23 14.81
CA LYS A 661 0.92 -33.92 14.47
C LYS A 661 1.24 -33.77 12.97
N ASP A 662 1.30 -34.86 12.22
CA ASP A 662 1.57 -34.86 10.77
C ASP A 662 0.32 -34.62 9.91
N GLY A 663 -0.81 -34.28 10.54
CA GLY A 663 -2.06 -34.00 9.84
C GLY A 663 -2.88 -35.24 9.51
N THR A 664 -2.59 -36.37 10.16
CA THR A 664 -3.29 -37.64 9.95
C THR A 664 -4.17 -38.05 11.14
N VAL A 665 -5.15 -38.91 10.87
CA VAL A 665 -5.98 -39.56 11.89
C VAL A 665 -5.99 -41.08 11.73
N ASP A 666 -5.85 -41.79 12.85
CA ASP A 666 -6.14 -43.23 12.94
C ASP A 666 -7.53 -43.43 13.54
N LEU A 667 -8.32 -44.29 12.89
CA LEU A 667 -9.63 -44.71 13.37
C LEU A 667 -9.58 -46.20 13.74
N GLY A 668 -9.98 -46.51 14.97
CA GLY A 668 -10.29 -47.87 15.40
C GLY A 668 -11.71 -48.28 15.01
N ALA A 669 -11.96 -49.59 14.89
CA ALA A 669 -13.31 -50.09 14.63
C ALA A 669 -14.33 -49.58 15.66
N GLY A 670 -15.41 -48.96 15.20
CA GLY A 670 -16.44 -48.34 16.03
C GLY A 670 -16.22 -46.85 16.35
N ASP A 671 -15.09 -46.26 15.94
CA ASP A 671 -14.88 -44.82 16.05
C ASP A 671 -15.84 -44.07 15.11
N VAL A 672 -16.40 -42.98 15.62
CA VAL A 672 -17.29 -42.08 14.87
C VAL A 672 -16.88 -40.64 15.12
N ILE A 673 -16.57 -39.91 14.05
CA ILE A 673 -16.20 -38.49 14.09
C ILE A 673 -17.07 -37.71 13.13
N GLU A 674 -17.52 -36.53 13.57
CA GLU A 674 -18.26 -35.57 12.77
C GLU A 674 -17.46 -34.27 12.63
N PHE A 675 -17.31 -33.80 11.39
CA PHE A 675 -16.67 -32.55 11.01
C PHE A 675 -17.74 -31.58 10.51
N ASP A 676 -17.68 -30.32 10.94
CA ASP A 676 -18.63 -29.28 10.55
C ASP A 676 -17.88 -28.12 9.87
N MET A 677 -18.25 -27.85 8.63
CA MET A 677 -17.71 -26.73 7.87
C MET A 677 -18.27 -25.42 8.43
N LEU A 678 -17.44 -24.52 8.95
CA LEU A 678 -17.92 -23.30 9.62
C LEU A 678 -18.48 -22.21 8.70
N TYR A 679 -18.26 -22.32 7.40
CA TYR A 679 -18.66 -21.33 6.41
C TYR A 679 -19.31 -22.03 5.22
N SER A 680 -20.04 -21.28 4.40
CA SER A 680 -20.62 -21.81 3.16
C SER A 680 -19.65 -21.58 2.01
N ALA A 681 -19.23 -22.65 1.32
CA ALA A 681 -18.40 -22.55 0.12
C ALA A 681 -19.15 -21.79 -0.98
N LYS A 682 -18.60 -20.68 -1.49
CA LYS A 682 -19.25 -19.84 -2.50
C LYS A 682 -18.65 -20.04 -3.89
N GLY A 683 -19.40 -19.71 -4.94
CA GLY A 683 -18.90 -19.77 -6.33
C GLY A 683 -18.83 -21.19 -6.93
N HIS A 684 -19.32 -22.21 -6.23
CA HIS A 684 -19.45 -23.58 -6.73
C HIS A 684 -20.87 -23.79 -7.27
N ASN A 685 -21.00 -24.26 -8.52
CA ASN A 685 -22.32 -24.39 -9.15
C ASN A 685 -23.00 -25.75 -8.89
N SER A 686 -22.22 -26.81 -8.76
CA SER A 686 -22.69 -28.20 -8.60
C SER A 686 -21.55 -29.10 -8.14
N PHE A 687 -21.88 -30.26 -7.55
CA PHE A 687 -20.92 -31.34 -7.37
C PHE A 687 -20.79 -32.18 -8.65
N THR A 688 -19.58 -32.67 -8.92
CA THR A 688 -19.31 -33.58 -10.05
C THR A 688 -19.78 -35.02 -9.80
N GLY A 689 -20.04 -35.36 -8.53
CA GLY A 689 -20.24 -36.75 -8.09
C GLY A 689 -18.94 -37.53 -7.86
N VAL A 690 -17.79 -36.88 -8.01
CA VAL A 690 -16.46 -37.45 -7.76
C VAL A 690 -15.94 -37.00 -6.40
N TYR A 691 -15.27 -37.90 -5.69
CA TYR A 691 -14.55 -37.63 -4.46
C TYR A 691 -13.18 -38.32 -4.50
N THR A 692 -12.24 -37.83 -3.69
CA THR A 692 -10.91 -38.44 -3.51
C THR A 692 -10.63 -38.59 -2.02
N THR A 693 -10.12 -39.73 -1.58
CA THR A 693 -9.60 -39.92 -0.22
C THR A 693 -8.13 -40.30 -0.27
N SER A 694 -7.31 -39.72 0.61
CA SER A 694 -5.87 -40.03 0.72
C SER A 694 -5.54 -40.81 1.99
N LYS A 695 -4.63 -41.77 1.89
CA LYS A 695 -4.06 -42.51 3.03
C LYS A 695 -2.55 -42.70 2.93
N GLY A 696 -1.82 -42.24 3.95
CA GLY A 696 -0.39 -42.48 4.12
C GLY A 696 0.46 -41.77 3.05
N SER A 697 1.78 -41.98 3.05
CA SER A 697 2.82 -41.14 2.40
C SER A 697 2.81 -41.01 0.85
N GLY A 698 1.67 -41.16 0.16
CA GLY A 698 1.58 -41.05 -1.30
C GLY A 698 0.42 -40.17 -1.74
N ALA A 699 0.65 -39.29 -2.72
CA ALA A 699 -0.40 -38.47 -3.30
C ALA A 699 -1.49 -39.33 -3.97
N ALA A 700 -2.73 -39.21 -3.50
CA ALA A 700 -3.88 -39.83 -4.13
C ALA A 700 -4.17 -39.22 -5.51
N SER A 701 -4.61 -40.03 -6.47
CA SER A 701 -5.09 -39.52 -7.77
C SER A 701 -6.55 -39.06 -7.67
N ASP A 702 -6.98 -38.14 -8.53
CA ASP A 702 -8.39 -37.74 -8.61
C ASP A 702 -9.34 -38.95 -8.74
N GLY A 703 -10.33 -39.04 -7.87
CA GLY A 703 -11.36 -40.08 -7.90
C GLY A 703 -11.01 -41.39 -7.19
N THR A 704 -9.90 -41.47 -6.44
CA THR A 704 -9.51 -42.69 -5.70
C THR A 704 -10.15 -42.77 -4.32
N ASP A 705 -10.52 -43.99 -3.90
CA ASP A 705 -10.94 -44.34 -2.53
C ASP A 705 -9.90 -45.26 -1.89
N GLU A 706 -8.96 -44.68 -1.15
CA GLU A 706 -7.85 -45.36 -0.50
C GLU A 706 -8.20 -45.88 0.90
N TRP A 707 -9.28 -45.37 1.52
CA TRP A 707 -9.73 -45.84 2.82
C TRP A 707 -10.45 -47.19 2.71
N GLY A 708 -11.08 -47.42 1.57
CA GLY A 708 -11.80 -48.65 1.26
C GLY A 708 -13.21 -48.63 1.85
N SER A 709 -14.21 -48.92 1.01
CA SER A 709 -15.62 -48.91 1.39
C SER A 709 -16.00 -49.95 2.44
N SER A 710 -15.17 -50.96 2.67
CA SER A 710 -15.35 -51.96 3.73
C SER A 710 -14.85 -51.51 5.10
N ASN A 711 -14.02 -50.46 5.17
CA ASN A 711 -13.30 -50.09 6.39
C ASN A 711 -13.83 -48.79 7.01
N VAL A 712 -14.29 -47.84 6.20
CA VAL A 712 -14.87 -46.57 6.67
C VAL A 712 -16.10 -46.23 5.85
N THR A 713 -17.20 -45.88 6.50
CA THR A 713 -18.34 -45.21 5.85
C THR A 713 -18.14 -43.70 5.88
N ILE A 714 -18.42 -43.06 4.75
CA ILE A 714 -18.26 -41.61 4.56
C ILE A 714 -19.64 -41.06 4.25
N GLU A 715 -20.21 -40.33 5.20
CA GLU A 715 -21.54 -39.77 5.08
C GLU A 715 -21.49 -38.25 5.19
N PHE A 716 -22.47 -37.57 4.61
CA PHE A 716 -22.53 -36.12 4.68
C PHE A 716 -23.95 -35.58 4.86
N GLN A 717 -24.04 -34.38 5.42
CA GLN A 717 -25.19 -33.51 5.37
C GLN A 717 -24.79 -32.21 4.67
N TYR A 718 -25.77 -31.51 4.13
CA TYR A 718 -25.52 -30.25 3.43
C TYR A 718 -26.60 -29.21 3.73
N THR A 719 -26.25 -27.95 3.50
CA THR A 719 -27.21 -26.84 3.40
C THR A 719 -26.76 -25.79 2.39
N THR A 720 -27.71 -25.29 1.61
CA THR A 720 -27.55 -24.13 0.72
C THR A 720 -28.28 -22.89 1.25
N GLY A 721 -28.71 -22.92 2.52
CA GLY A 721 -29.51 -21.89 3.16
C GLY A 721 -29.56 -22.08 4.68
N THR A 722 -30.75 -21.98 5.28
CA THR A 722 -30.92 -22.15 6.73
C THR A 722 -31.13 -23.63 7.09
N GLY A 723 -30.24 -24.17 7.92
CA GLY A 723 -30.36 -25.51 8.50
C GLY A 723 -29.92 -26.64 7.54
N PHE A 724 -29.38 -27.73 8.11
CA PHE A 724 -28.96 -28.90 7.34
C PHE A 724 -30.17 -29.70 6.83
N ASN A 725 -29.97 -30.44 5.74
CA ASN A 725 -30.96 -31.34 5.14
C ASN A 725 -31.51 -32.45 6.08
N GLY A 726 -30.95 -32.58 7.29
CA GLY A 726 -31.46 -33.44 8.36
C GLY A 726 -31.26 -34.94 8.16
N THR A 727 -30.68 -35.36 7.04
CA THR A 727 -30.44 -36.77 6.70
C THR A 727 -29.00 -36.98 6.25
N TRP A 728 -28.33 -37.97 6.84
CA TRP A 728 -26.99 -38.40 6.43
C TRP A 728 -27.07 -39.18 5.12
N LEU A 729 -26.35 -38.71 4.10
CA LEU A 729 -26.27 -39.30 2.79
C LEU A 729 -24.90 -39.96 2.60
N ASP A 730 -24.85 -41.14 1.98
CA ASP A 730 -23.59 -41.78 1.62
C ASP A 730 -22.89 -40.97 0.52
N LEU A 731 -21.66 -40.51 0.80
CA LEU A 731 -20.84 -39.71 -0.10
C LEU A 731 -20.40 -40.53 -1.32
N ARG A 732 -20.31 -41.87 -1.20
CA ARG A 732 -19.89 -42.76 -2.29
C ARG A 732 -20.95 -42.95 -3.36
N THR A 733 -22.19 -42.54 -3.09
CA THR A 733 -23.29 -42.64 -4.05
C THR A 733 -23.33 -41.33 -4.87
N PRO A 734 -22.89 -41.32 -6.15
CA PRO A 734 -22.68 -40.06 -6.89
C PRO A 734 -23.96 -39.24 -7.10
N SER A 735 -25.12 -39.90 -7.12
CA SER A 735 -26.43 -39.23 -7.21
C SER A 735 -26.77 -38.41 -5.98
N ASN A 736 -26.24 -38.75 -4.80
CA ASN A 736 -26.45 -37.97 -3.58
C ASN A 736 -25.79 -36.59 -3.68
N LEU A 737 -24.61 -36.52 -4.31
CA LEU A 737 -23.90 -35.26 -4.55
C LEU A 737 -24.51 -34.48 -5.73
N THR A 738 -24.68 -35.13 -6.89
CA THR A 738 -25.14 -34.46 -8.12
C THR A 738 -26.60 -34.00 -8.09
N SER A 739 -27.40 -34.44 -7.12
CA SER A 739 -28.78 -33.98 -6.93
C SER A 739 -28.89 -32.64 -6.18
N ILE A 740 -27.81 -32.13 -5.61
CA ILE A 740 -27.77 -30.88 -4.84
C ILE A 740 -27.78 -29.70 -5.81
N THR A 741 -28.70 -28.75 -5.61
CA THR A 741 -28.90 -27.56 -6.45
C THR A 741 -28.79 -26.27 -5.64
N GLY A 742 -28.48 -25.14 -6.28
CA GLY A 742 -28.47 -23.82 -5.63
C GLY A 742 -27.22 -23.54 -4.80
N MET A 743 -26.09 -24.15 -5.17
CA MET A 743 -24.83 -24.05 -4.41
C MET A 743 -24.08 -22.73 -4.59
N VAL A 744 -24.37 -21.97 -5.67
CA VAL A 744 -23.58 -20.80 -6.10
C VAL A 744 -23.44 -19.75 -4.98
N GLY A 745 -24.55 -19.43 -4.28
CA GLY A 745 -24.55 -18.47 -3.17
C GLY A 745 -23.95 -19.00 -1.86
N GLY A 746 -23.63 -20.29 -1.78
CA GLY A 746 -23.09 -20.93 -0.59
C GLY A 746 -23.53 -22.39 -0.42
N ILE A 747 -22.59 -23.30 -0.18
CA ILE A 747 -22.84 -24.68 0.29
C ILE A 747 -22.04 -24.97 1.56
N ARG A 748 -22.70 -25.39 2.63
CA ARG A 748 -22.03 -25.82 3.87
C ARG A 748 -22.20 -27.32 4.06
N LEU A 749 -21.14 -28.00 4.45
CA LEU A 749 -21.10 -29.45 4.63
C LEU A 749 -20.88 -29.86 6.08
N LYS A 750 -21.49 -30.98 6.46
CA LYS A 750 -21.07 -31.80 7.60
C LYS A 750 -20.66 -33.15 7.08
N VAL A 751 -19.53 -33.67 7.55
CA VAL A 751 -19.01 -34.98 7.15
C VAL A 751 -18.91 -35.87 8.37
N ARG A 752 -19.45 -37.09 8.28
CA ARG A 752 -19.34 -38.12 9.31
C ARG A 752 -18.53 -39.28 8.79
N LEU A 753 -17.55 -39.68 9.57
CA LEU A 753 -16.76 -40.88 9.35
C LEU A 753 -17.16 -41.91 10.40
N THR A 754 -17.56 -43.11 9.99
CA THR A 754 -17.76 -44.26 10.89
C THR A 754 -16.85 -45.41 10.46
N ALA A 755 -15.92 -45.77 11.33
CA ALA A 755 -14.97 -46.85 11.10
C ALA A 755 -15.61 -48.22 11.34
N LEU A 756 -15.64 -49.04 10.30
CA LEU A 756 -16.08 -50.44 10.32
C LEU A 756 -14.96 -51.40 10.71
N ASP A 757 -13.71 -51.02 10.39
CA ASP A 757 -12.47 -51.69 10.78
C ASP A 757 -11.40 -50.63 11.11
N SER A 758 -10.25 -51.05 11.62
CA SER A 758 -9.13 -50.15 11.88
C SER A 758 -8.53 -49.61 10.57
N VAL A 759 -8.43 -48.29 10.46
CA VAL A 759 -7.75 -47.59 9.35
C VAL A 759 -6.76 -46.59 9.93
N GLU A 760 -5.50 -46.75 9.53
CA GLU A 760 -4.39 -45.89 9.95
C GLU A 760 -4.07 -44.85 8.87
N SER A 761 -3.48 -43.73 9.28
CA SER A 761 -2.93 -42.66 8.44
C SER A 761 -3.91 -42.08 7.42
N ILE A 762 -5.12 -41.69 7.87
CA ILE A 762 -6.07 -40.98 7.01
C ILE A 762 -5.67 -39.50 6.93
N ASP A 763 -5.39 -39.00 5.73
CA ASP A 763 -4.85 -37.63 5.53
C ASP A 763 -5.93 -36.61 5.16
N GLY A 764 -6.85 -36.98 4.27
CA GLY A 764 -7.86 -36.02 3.81
C GLY A 764 -8.91 -36.54 2.83
N LEU A 765 -9.98 -35.76 2.67
CA LEU A 765 -11.09 -35.96 1.72
C LEU A 765 -11.23 -34.74 0.80
N VAL A 766 -11.35 -34.99 -0.51
CA VAL A 766 -11.67 -33.98 -1.53
C VAL A 766 -13.03 -34.29 -2.14
N ILE A 767 -13.88 -33.27 -2.26
CA ILE A 767 -15.18 -33.36 -2.94
C ILE A 767 -15.14 -32.41 -4.13
N HIS A 768 -15.24 -32.97 -5.35
CA HIS A 768 -15.06 -32.21 -6.58
C HIS A 768 -16.33 -31.50 -7.00
N THR A 769 -16.18 -30.25 -7.44
CA THR A 769 -17.27 -29.36 -7.86
C THR A 769 -17.01 -28.82 -9.27
N ASN A 770 -18.08 -28.38 -9.92
CA ASN A 770 -17.99 -27.52 -11.09
C ASN A 770 -18.19 -26.06 -10.65
N THR A 771 -17.65 -25.14 -11.44
CA THR A 771 -17.76 -23.68 -11.23
C THR A 771 -17.78 -22.97 -12.60
N SER A 772 -17.88 -21.65 -12.61
CA SER A 772 -17.67 -20.79 -13.77
C SER A 772 -16.93 -19.52 -13.33
N LEU A 773 -16.15 -18.88 -14.21
CA LEU A 773 -15.48 -17.62 -13.88
C LEU A 773 -16.46 -16.54 -13.38
N ILE A 774 -17.68 -16.51 -13.94
CA ILE A 774 -18.75 -15.60 -13.51
C ILE A 774 -19.19 -15.90 -12.08
N ASP A 775 -19.39 -17.18 -11.73
CA ASP A 775 -19.79 -17.57 -10.37
C ASP A 775 -18.67 -17.27 -9.36
N GLN A 776 -17.40 -17.47 -9.75
CA GLN A 776 -16.22 -17.14 -8.94
C GLN A 776 -16.18 -15.64 -8.64
N ALA A 777 -16.39 -14.79 -9.64
CA ALA A 777 -16.32 -13.33 -9.50
C ALA A 777 -17.53 -12.71 -8.81
N SER A 778 -18.73 -13.26 -9.01
CA SER A 778 -19.97 -12.68 -8.47
C SER A 778 -20.31 -13.15 -7.05
N ASN A 779 -19.65 -14.19 -6.53
CA ASN A 779 -19.95 -14.78 -5.21
C ASN A 779 -18.73 -14.76 -4.28
N LEU A 780 -18.08 -13.60 -4.18
CA LEU A 780 -16.96 -13.44 -3.27
C LEU A 780 -17.37 -13.62 -1.80
N TYR A 781 -16.42 -14.10 -1.00
CA TYR A 781 -16.56 -14.07 0.45
C TYR A 781 -16.52 -12.61 0.95
N PRO A 782 -17.41 -12.21 1.88
CA PRO A 782 -17.28 -10.94 2.56
C PRO A 782 -15.98 -10.92 3.37
N ILE A 783 -15.27 -9.79 3.38
CA ILE A 783 -14.03 -9.60 4.13
C ILE A 783 -14.12 -8.34 4.98
N ASP A 784 -13.30 -8.28 6.04
CA ASP A 784 -13.29 -7.19 7.03
C ASP A 784 -14.68 -6.85 7.60
N GLN A 785 -15.61 -7.81 7.62
CA GLN A 785 -16.91 -7.65 8.26
C GLN A 785 -16.78 -7.95 9.76
N VAL A 786 -16.88 -6.94 10.61
CA VAL A 786 -17.13 -7.04 12.04
C VAL A 786 -18.54 -7.55 12.22
N GLN A 787 -18.64 -8.79 12.66
CA GLN A 787 -19.90 -9.37 13.03
C GLN A 787 -20.35 -8.77 14.36
N SER A 788 -21.52 -8.15 14.37
CA SER A 788 -22.17 -7.66 15.59
C SER A 788 -23.31 -8.59 15.96
N THR A 789 -23.44 -8.87 17.26
CA THR A 789 -24.54 -9.68 17.79
C THR A 789 -25.63 -8.76 18.32
N PHE A 790 -26.78 -8.80 17.67
CA PHE A 790 -28.01 -8.22 18.19
C PHE A 790 -28.74 -9.27 19.03
N THR A 791 -28.84 -9.00 20.33
CA THR A 791 -29.51 -9.88 21.29
C THR A 791 -30.90 -9.35 21.60
N ILE A 792 -31.92 -10.16 21.38
CA ILE A 792 -33.27 -9.91 21.88
C ILE A 792 -33.41 -10.69 23.19
N ASP A 793 -33.45 -9.97 24.31
CA ASP A 793 -33.52 -10.54 25.66
C ASP A 793 -34.91 -10.35 26.27
N GLY A 794 -35.23 -11.05 27.36
CA GLY A 794 -36.52 -10.95 28.04
C GLY A 794 -37.66 -11.68 27.33
N LEU A 795 -37.34 -12.59 26.41
CA LEU A 795 -38.32 -13.45 25.76
C LEU A 795 -38.86 -14.51 26.73
N ILE A 796 -40.03 -15.03 26.41
CA ILE A 796 -40.58 -16.21 27.09
C ILE A 796 -40.13 -17.45 26.33
N GLU A 797 -39.76 -18.50 27.04
CA GLU A 797 -39.38 -19.77 26.42
C GLU A 797 -40.48 -20.26 25.45
N GLY A 798 -40.06 -20.55 24.22
CA GLY A 798 -40.90 -20.88 23.08
C GLY A 798 -41.63 -19.70 22.45
N SER A 799 -41.07 -18.49 22.50
CA SER A 799 -41.54 -17.35 21.70
C SER A 799 -41.04 -17.47 20.26
N ILE A 800 -41.87 -17.06 19.30
CA ILE A 800 -41.46 -16.85 17.91
C ILE A 800 -40.86 -15.44 17.82
N VAL A 801 -39.73 -15.31 17.14
CA VAL A 801 -39.05 -14.04 16.90
C VAL A 801 -38.82 -13.90 15.40
N GLU A 802 -39.07 -12.71 14.86
CA GLU A 802 -38.81 -12.36 13.46
C GLU A 802 -38.19 -10.96 13.40
N ILE A 803 -37.20 -10.77 12.53
CA ILE A 803 -36.52 -9.49 12.31
C ILE A 803 -36.64 -9.16 10.84
N TYR A 804 -37.27 -8.03 10.51
CA TYR A 804 -37.46 -7.57 9.14
C TYR A 804 -36.62 -6.33 8.85
N ASP A 805 -36.13 -6.20 7.63
CA ASP A 805 -35.52 -4.97 7.12
C ASP A 805 -36.58 -3.86 6.98
N ASN A 806 -36.22 -2.63 7.34
CA ASN A 806 -37.04 -1.42 7.29
C ASN A 806 -36.40 -0.38 6.34
N GLU A 807 -36.12 -0.80 5.10
CA GLU A 807 -35.37 -0.05 4.08
C GLU A 807 -35.90 1.39 3.82
N ILE A 808 -37.16 1.66 4.14
CA ILE A 808 -37.72 3.02 4.11
C ILE A 808 -37.93 3.49 5.55
N GLU A 809 -36.99 4.34 5.99
CA GLU A 809 -36.94 4.87 7.34
C GLU A 809 -38.33 5.33 7.82
N ASN A 810 -38.74 4.86 9.01
CA ASN A 810 -40.00 5.20 9.68
C ASN A 810 -41.31 4.71 9.03
N LEU A 811 -41.27 3.77 8.06
CA LEU A 811 -42.49 3.17 7.51
C LEU A 811 -42.90 1.83 8.14
N HIS A 812 -42.02 1.20 8.94
CA HIS A 812 -42.23 -0.15 9.46
C HIS A 812 -42.58 -1.15 8.34
N ASN A 813 -41.91 -1.02 7.17
CA ASN A 813 -42.09 -1.99 6.10
C ASN A 813 -41.50 -3.34 6.53
N HIS A 814 -42.18 -4.43 6.20
CA HIS A 814 -41.72 -5.80 6.46
C HIS A 814 -41.21 -6.40 5.14
N ASP A 815 -40.22 -5.75 4.52
CA ASP A 815 -39.81 -6.12 3.16
C ASP A 815 -39.05 -7.45 3.14
N THR A 816 -37.90 -7.50 3.84
CA THR A 816 -37.03 -8.68 3.83
C THR A 816 -36.91 -9.27 5.24
N LEU A 817 -37.23 -10.56 5.41
CA LEU A 817 -36.97 -11.28 6.67
C LEU A 817 -35.46 -11.53 6.81
N LEU A 818 -34.85 -10.92 7.81
CA LEU A 818 -33.41 -10.96 8.08
C LEU A 818 -33.03 -12.12 9.01
N GLY A 819 -33.88 -12.43 9.99
CA GLY A 819 -33.63 -13.50 10.96
C GLY A 819 -34.88 -13.91 11.70
N SER A 820 -34.99 -15.18 12.08
CA SER A 820 -36.14 -15.68 12.82
C SER A 820 -35.83 -16.91 13.67
N SER A 821 -36.73 -17.19 14.61
CA SER A 821 -36.77 -18.43 15.39
C SER A 821 -38.22 -18.76 15.70
N GLU A 822 -38.62 -20.00 15.44
CA GLU A 822 -39.98 -20.48 15.73
C GLU A 822 -40.14 -20.99 17.17
N ASN A 823 -39.04 -21.09 17.93
CA ASN A 823 -39.04 -21.64 19.29
C ASN A 823 -37.81 -21.13 20.06
N SER A 824 -37.84 -19.85 20.43
CA SER A 824 -36.71 -19.19 21.09
C SER A 824 -36.62 -19.56 22.56
N SER A 825 -35.42 -19.45 23.13
CA SER A 825 -35.23 -19.52 24.60
C SER A 825 -35.69 -18.21 25.26
N THR A 826 -35.16 -17.86 26.44
CA THR A 826 -35.40 -16.53 27.04
C THR A 826 -34.68 -15.40 26.30
N SER A 827 -33.82 -15.75 25.36
CA SER A 827 -33.19 -14.80 24.43
C SER A 827 -33.07 -15.39 23.02
N PHE A 828 -32.86 -14.51 22.05
CA PHE A 828 -32.56 -14.80 20.66
C PHE A 828 -31.40 -13.93 20.19
N ASN A 829 -30.38 -14.54 19.59
CA ASN A 829 -29.23 -13.83 19.05
C ASN A 829 -29.30 -13.80 17.53
N PHE A 830 -29.23 -12.61 16.97
CA PHE A 830 -29.12 -12.36 15.54
C PHE A 830 -27.75 -11.76 15.24
N ILE A 831 -26.95 -12.45 14.44
CA ILE A 831 -25.65 -11.95 14.00
C ILE A 831 -25.85 -11.18 12.71
N HIS A 832 -25.41 -9.92 12.66
CA HIS A 832 -25.55 -9.06 11.49
C HIS A 832 -24.23 -8.38 11.12
N LYS A 833 -24.21 -7.82 9.91
CA LYS A 833 -23.06 -7.11 9.33
C LYS A 833 -23.02 -5.65 9.81
N GLU A 834 -21.84 -5.05 9.79
CA GLU A 834 -21.47 -3.73 10.35
C GLU A 834 -22.22 -2.50 9.86
N THR A 835 -23.06 -2.62 8.85
CA THR A 835 -23.78 -1.45 8.35
C THR A 835 -24.96 -1.18 9.27
N ASP A 836 -25.11 0.09 9.68
CA ASP A 836 -26.32 0.53 10.37
C ASP A 836 -27.53 0.11 9.52
N ASN A 837 -28.47 -0.64 10.12
CA ASN A 837 -29.65 -1.13 9.43
C ASN A 837 -30.89 -0.88 10.27
N GLU A 838 -31.88 -0.19 9.69
CA GLU A 838 -33.19 -0.03 10.31
C GLU A 838 -33.95 -1.34 10.19
N VAL A 839 -34.45 -1.86 11.30
CA VAL A 839 -35.19 -3.13 11.34
C VAL A 839 -36.46 -3.01 12.15
N VAL A 840 -37.38 -3.95 11.92
CA VAL A 840 -38.54 -4.19 12.75
C VAL A 840 -38.43 -5.56 13.40
N VAL A 841 -38.41 -5.58 14.73
CA VAL A 841 -38.41 -6.80 15.53
C VAL A 841 -39.83 -7.17 15.92
N LYS A 842 -40.25 -8.39 15.58
CA LYS A 842 -41.52 -8.96 16.02
C LYS A 842 -41.32 -10.12 16.98
N THR A 843 -42.15 -10.17 18.01
CA THR A 843 -42.19 -11.29 18.95
C THR A 843 -43.63 -11.76 19.13
N PHE A 844 -43.82 -13.08 19.08
CA PHE A 844 -45.12 -13.73 19.24
C PHE A 844 -45.04 -14.83 20.28
N LYS A 845 -46.02 -14.87 21.19
CA LYS A 845 -46.19 -15.96 22.15
C LYS A 845 -47.64 -16.09 22.54
N GLU A 846 -48.20 -17.30 22.44
CA GLU A 846 -49.57 -17.56 22.88
C GLU A 846 -49.77 -17.18 24.35
N GLY A 847 -50.83 -16.41 24.63
CA GLY A 847 -51.13 -15.85 25.95
C GLY A 847 -50.49 -14.48 26.23
N TYR A 848 -49.74 -13.92 25.28
CA TYR A 848 -49.09 -12.61 25.38
C TYR A 848 -49.47 -11.73 24.18
N VAL A 849 -49.36 -10.41 24.35
CA VAL A 849 -49.60 -9.43 23.28
C VAL A 849 -48.43 -9.48 22.29
N ASP A 850 -48.75 -9.60 21.00
CA ASP A 850 -47.75 -9.51 19.93
C ASP A 850 -47.08 -8.14 19.93
N GLN A 851 -45.75 -8.11 19.88
CA GLN A 851 -44.99 -6.86 19.88
C GLN A 851 -44.28 -6.64 18.56
N GLU A 852 -44.28 -5.40 18.11
CA GLU A 852 -43.56 -4.93 16.92
C GLU A 852 -42.77 -3.68 17.30
N ILE A 853 -41.44 -3.77 17.23
CA ILE A 853 -40.53 -2.74 17.76
C ILE A 853 -39.55 -2.31 16.66
N PRO A 854 -39.55 -1.03 16.25
CA PRO A 854 -38.53 -0.51 15.35
C PRO A 854 -37.20 -0.42 16.10
N PHE A 855 -36.10 -0.77 15.44
CA PHE A 855 -34.77 -0.77 16.03
C PHE A 855 -33.70 -0.46 14.98
N THR A 856 -32.68 0.31 15.33
CA THR A 856 -31.51 0.53 14.47
C THR A 856 -30.39 -0.41 14.91
N LEU A 857 -30.11 -1.41 14.08
CA LEU A 857 -28.91 -2.23 14.19
C LEU A 857 -27.67 -1.34 13.94
N LYS A 858 -26.60 -1.54 14.71
CA LYS A 858 -25.34 -0.80 14.63
C LYS A 858 -24.14 -1.74 14.57
N ALA A 859 -23.00 -1.24 14.14
CA ALA A 859 -21.71 -1.95 14.09
C ALA A 859 -21.10 -2.33 15.47
N VAL A 860 -21.92 -2.61 16.48
CA VAL A 860 -21.52 -3.05 17.81
C VAL A 860 -22.55 -4.04 18.36
N ASP A 861 -22.13 -4.90 19.28
CA ASP A 861 -23.09 -5.75 20.00
C ASP A 861 -24.17 -4.89 20.68
N GLN A 862 -25.42 -5.23 20.42
CA GLN A 862 -26.58 -4.52 20.92
C GLN A 862 -27.52 -5.49 21.63
N THR A 863 -28.31 -4.95 22.55
CA THR A 863 -29.37 -5.72 23.22
C THR A 863 -30.66 -4.93 23.21
N LEU A 864 -31.72 -5.54 22.68
CA LEU A 864 -33.10 -5.11 22.84
C LEU A 864 -33.75 -5.98 23.92
N THR A 865 -34.08 -5.38 25.06
CA THR A 865 -34.83 -6.08 26.10
C THR A 865 -36.33 -5.94 25.86
N ILE A 866 -36.99 -7.09 25.68
CA ILE A 866 -38.42 -7.24 25.56
C ILE A 866 -39.05 -7.40 26.94
N ILE A 867 -40.19 -6.75 27.15
CA ILE A 867 -41.03 -6.95 28.33
C ILE A 867 -42.37 -7.50 27.84
N PRO A 868 -42.58 -8.84 27.89
CA PRO A 868 -43.81 -9.46 27.43
C PRO A 868 -45.00 -9.04 28.31
N GLU A 869 -46.08 -8.61 27.68
CA GLU A 869 -47.34 -8.26 28.36
C GLU A 869 -48.36 -9.39 28.16
N ILE A 870 -48.99 -9.84 29.24
CA ILE A 870 -50.03 -10.88 29.17
C ILE A 870 -51.22 -10.31 28.38
N ASP A 871 -51.71 -11.05 27.38
CA ASP A 871 -52.92 -10.65 26.66
C ASP A 871 -54.16 -11.05 27.48
N GLU A 872 -54.77 -10.07 28.16
CA GLU A 872 -55.98 -10.27 28.95
C GLU A 872 -57.21 -10.66 28.09
N ASN A 873 -57.14 -10.51 26.76
CA ASN A 873 -58.19 -10.89 25.82
C ASN A 873 -58.00 -12.28 25.22
N ALA A 874 -56.84 -12.90 25.41
CA ALA A 874 -56.59 -14.28 25.02
C ALA A 874 -57.42 -15.19 25.93
N SER A 875 -58.64 -15.55 25.47
CA SER A 875 -59.52 -16.45 26.20
C SER A 875 -58.79 -17.75 26.48
N ILE A 876 -58.55 -18.04 27.76
CA ILE A 876 -58.04 -19.33 28.26
C ILE A 876 -58.98 -20.42 27.72
N ASN A 877 -58.53 -21.18 26.73
CA ASN A 877 -59.15 -22.43 26.29
C ASN A 877 -58.28 -23.60 26.71
#